data_AF-A0A1F8DPA2-F1
#
_entry.id   AF-A0A1F8DPA2-F1
#
_cell.length_a   1.000
_cell.length_b   1.000
_cell.length_c   1.000
_cell.angle_alpha   90.00
_cell.angle_beta   90.00
_cell.angle_gamma   90.00
#
_symmetry.space_group_name_H-M   'P 1'
#
loop_
_entity.id
_entity.type
_entity.pdbx_description
1 polymer ?
#
loop_
_entity_poly.entity_id
_entity_poly.type
_entity_poly.pdbx_seq_one_letter_code
_entity_poly.pdbx_strand_id
1 'polypeptide(L)'
;MVDIRKVDSKGQNISNLIHNICFSNPKHRKEEAMNIFEELKNLPDASSIFRAWLWKMEGEGLLGKLLEKISLVSPNNSHESLLFLSQLSREIETKEKTAIACCDVEGENRIFRKVRTLLREGNGNSGGNSLMLLGTISHGVMPLIVSDELFRRGRRKKVSANGQQLEIFNNTKDLQMQMKLFAEEELSPAPFGILDAETPISMKFSRVRKLWERVSEKAEKSGWQWPDWYFVNGRELEELFLLFSPMFQKHSNFFRKLWHRGGDTFAVAVMLMSLASATIHFRKEKDESAFFPEVPILDFTKHGLGGGRADGIRISPVFGGFSKKEKRMVEDLKKYHKKYSFKSFGHLFSALSRLKSPLKFDIVDWKFFIGDILARGESRTMNLSALNLPLAEHVEQVKRYLSFSSLSLHFHDPERYALDWSGGAEKSVLCYLSPFSSPMIFEIGMSAGEKKSSFLQRIVEDWDVLQETAGLRNFNNAFCRQLLPLLENSTNRESENGTAETKGKNKTTNLPLFGEAEGEKPVRKVVKELKNITRRSFIDEFELVRRVRRRDGTEMLLMDFSALLDAIAADKILTRGITARGGFIACVMPDHIGERTPSFHISPSKRTFKCFGCGASGKLVNIPNEIAAQIPATVFISGKGFSLRAEMKKTAIPEKHHLVMLTAQKILQSKFWGSEAERYLKAERLIDPDLAFSLGAGFGEDGLINGLMDWGLSLDELHFYGFVGFSQSLNQSRGIGPILARRGLKLEQMRREIKIIKAIGAERKVVFVEGYPFSSLDCRVTFPLALAGKNTNFYGRAVRPCDKRYSHRKLKTDNVPQGGFNIEALNGESDEIFVVESAIDGLSLMMLLGTQSVISVIGVDNYIVLDLVAESVKKITIALNNDLPDSKDGMGSGQKATQKIIERFKKQGLGVRDLTPEMLVPAGLNDYNNLWRRMVREKQKRNF
;
A
#
# COMPACT_ATOMS: atom_id res chain seq x y z
N MET A 1 -0.31 34.50 -46.07
CA MET A 1 0.22 35.82 -45.66
C MET A 1 -0.61 36.25 -44.45
N VAL A 2 -0.15 36.22 -43.20
CA VAL A 2 1.11 36.70 -42.62
C VAL A 2 1.85 35.60 -41.86
N ASP A 3 3.15 35.84 -41.73
CA ASP A 3 4.28 34.93 -41.53
C ASP A 3 4.87 35.03 -40.11
N ILE A 4 5.15 33.85 -39.53
CA ILE A 4 6.30 33.41 -38.71
C ILE A 4 7.03 34.42 -37.77
N ARG A 5 7.15 34.03 -36.49
CA ARG A 5 8.41 33.84 -35.68
C ARG A 5 8.24 34.27 -34.22
N LYS A 6 8.16 33.30 -33.30
CA LYS A 6 9.17 33.09 -32.24
C LYS A 6 8.99 31.76 -31.54
N VAL A 7 9.79 30.82 -32.02
CA VAL A 7 10.28 29.60 -31.38
C VAL A 7 11.27 29.97 -30.28
N ASP A 8 10.90 29.57 -29.06
CA ASP A 8 11.69 28.77 -28.10
C ASP A 8 12.74 29.41 -27.19
N SER A 9 12.71 28.94 -25.92
CA SER A 9 13.92 28.72 -25.15
C SER A 9 13.74 27.56 -24.15
N LYS A 10 13.87 26.34 -24.69
CA LYS A 10 14.30 25.07 -24.07
C LYS A 10 13.15 24.30 -23.39
N GLY A 11 12.54 23.27 -23.99
CA GLY A 11 13.10 22.27 -24.90
C GLY A 11 13.87 21.21 -24.09
N GLN A 12 13.33 19.98 -24.04
CA GLN A 12 13.68 18.78 -23.23
C GLN A 12 12.78 18.60 -21.97
N ASN A 13 12.11 17.47 -21.69
CA ASN A 13 12.30 16.12 -22.23
C ASN A 13 11.12 15.16 -21.88
N ILE A 14 10.08 15.07 -22.71
CA ILE A 14 9.18 13.88 -22.74
C ILE A 14 9.89 12.69 -23.42
N SER A 15 10.98 12.96 -24.15
CA SER A 15 11.87 11.94 -24.73
C SER A 15 12.72 11.18 -23.67
N ASN A 16 12.81 11.65 -22.42
CA ASN A 16 13.53 10.95 -21.34
C ASN A 16 12.71 9.85 -20.65
N LEU A 17 11.37 9.88 -20.75
CA LEU A 17 10.53 8.80 -20.22
C LEU A 17 10.55 7.56 -21.13
N ILE A 18 10.84 7.77 -22.43
CA ILE A 18 10.87 6.75 -23.49
C ILE A 18 12.26 6.07 -23.59
N HIS A 19 13.32 6.68 -23.03
CA HIS A 19 14.69 6.14 -23.17
C HIS A 19 15.00 4.95 -22.24
N ASN A 20 14.27 4.77 -21.15
CA ASN A 20 14.66 3.84 -20.07
C ASN A 20 13.93 2.48 -20.07
N ILE A 21 13.05 2.21 -21.04
CA ILE A 21 12.19 1.00 -21.05
C ILE A 21 12.79 -0.18 -21.83
N CYS A 22 13.77 0.05 -22.71
CA CYS A 22 14.30 -1.01 -23.57
C CYS A 22 15.82 -0.97 -23.52
N PHE A 23 16.49 -2.08 -23.22
CA PHE A 23 17.56 -2.61 -24.11
C PHE A 23 17.82 -4.08 -23.84
N SER A 24 17.22 -4.92 -24.67
CA SER A 24 18.00 -5.67 -25.65
C SER A 24 17.69 -5.07 -27.04
N ASN A 25 18.76 -4.69 -27.75
CA ASN A 25 18.88 -4.01 -29.06
C ASN A 25 18.22 -2.61 -29.28
N PRO A 26 19.00 -1.50 -29.32
CA PRO A 26 18.48 -0.13 -29.17
C PRO A 26 17.77 0.62 -30.28
N LYS A 27 18.18 0.46 -31.54
CA LYS A 27 17.81 1.44 -32.57
C LYS A 27 16.42 1.19 -33.16
N HIS A 28 16.01 -0.08 -33.30
CA HIS A 28 14.70 -0.41 -33.88
C HIS A 28 13.52 -0.25 -32.91
N ARG A 29 13.67 -0.58 -31.62
CA ARG A 29 12.56 -0.51 -30.65
C ARG A 29 12.17 0.90 -30.22
N LYS A 30 13.09 1.87 -30.29
CA LYS A 30 12.82 3.25 -29.88
C LYS A 30 11.99 3.98 -30.93
N GLU A 31 12.22 3.68 -32.21
CA GLU A 31 11.37 4.08 -33.33
C GLU A 31 10.01 3.37 -33.29
N GLU A 32 9.97 2.06 -33.02
CA GLU A 32 8.70 1.32 -32.84
C GLU A 32 7.88 1.82 -31.63
N ALA A 33 8.50 2.09 -30.48
CA ALA A 33 7.80 2.58 -29.29
C ALA A 33 7.31 4.03 -29.44
N MET A 34 8.07 4.89 -30.12
CA MET A 34 7.58 6.23 -30.49
C MET A 34 6.48 6.18 -31.55
N ASN A 35 6.55 5.24 -32.51
CA ASN A 35 5.48 5.02 -33.48
C ASN A 35 4.21 4.46 -32.83
N ILE A 36 4.31 3.47 -31.94
CA ILE A 36 3.18 2.96 -31.16
C ILE A 36 2.57 4.08 -30.30
N PHE A 37 3.38 4.94 -29.68
CA PHE A 37 2.90 6.07 -28.87
C PHE A 37 2.16 7.13 -29.69
N GLU A 38 2.67 7.51 -30.87
CA GLU A 38 1.98 8.42 -31.79
C GLU A 38 0.74 7.77 -32.42
N GLU A 39 0.77 6.47 -32.72
CA GLU A 39 -0.42 5.72 -33.16
C GLU A 39 -1.49 5.66 -32.06
N LEU A 40 -1.12 5.35 -30.82
CA LEU A 40 -2.02 5.32 -29.65
C LEU A 40 -2.72 6.65 -29.38
N LYS A 41 -1.98 7.76 -29.57
CA LYS A 41 -2.50 9.13 -29.43
C LYS A 41 -3.50 9.48 -30.53
N ASN A 42 -3.28 8.94 -31.74
CA ASN A 42 -4.05 9.23 -32.94
C ASN A 42 -5.11 8.15 -33.29
N LEU A 43 -5.31 7.12 -32.46
CA LEU A 43 -6.39 6.14 -32.63
C LEU A 43 -7.75 6.86 -32.63
N PRO A 44 -8.47 6.90 -33.77
CA PRO A 44 -9.81 7.45 -33.83
C PRO A 44 -10.74 6.61 -32.95
N ASP A 45 -11.64 7.28 -32.22
CA ASP A 45 -12.74 6.64 -31.49
C ASP A 45 -12.35 5.63 -30.38
N ALA A 46 -11.09 5.62 -29.91
CA ALA A 46 -10.67 4.83 -28.77
C ALA A 46 -11.26 5.37 -27.45
N SER A 47 -11.93 4.48 -26.69
CA SER A 47 -12.58 4.82 -25.43
C SER A 47 -11.62 5.31 -24.34
N SER A 48 -12.14 6.08 -23.38
CA SER A 48 -11.35 6.55 -22.23
C SER A 48 -10.84 5.38 -21.38
N ILE A 49 -11.67 4.34 -21.18
CA ILE A 49 -11.31 3.11 -20.45
C ILE A 49 -10.21 2.34 -21.18
N PHE A 50 -10.28 2.23 -22.51
CA PHE A 50 -9.25 1.56 -23.30
C PHE A 50 -7.93 2.30 -23.24
N ARG A 51 -7.96 3.63 -23.35
CA ARG A 51 -6.78 4.47 -23.18
C ARG A 51 -6.17 4.26 -21.79
N ALA A 52 -6.96 4.36 -20.72
CA ALA A 52 -6.48 4.12 -19.36
C ALA A 52 -5.88 2.70 -19.17
N TRP A 53 -6.48 1.68 -19.80
CA TRP A 53 -5.97 0.32 -19.79
C TRP A 53 -4.63 0.18 -20.51
N LEU A 54 -4.48 0.78 -21.70
CA LEU A 54 -3.24 0.82 -22.47
C LEU A 54 -2.13 1.52 -21.68
N TRP A 55 -2.43 2.68 -21.08
CA TRP A 55 -1.51 3.41 -20.21
C TRP A 55 -1.03 2.54 -19.05
N LYS A 56 -1.92 1.75 -18.45
CA LYS A 56 -1.56 0.83 -17.38
C LYS A 56 -0.69 -0.33 -17.87
N MET A 57 -0.99 -0.91 -19.03
CA MET A 57 -0.18 -1.99 -19.62
C MET A 57 1.21 -1.52 -20.03
N GLU A 58 1.32 -0.30 -20.55
CA GLU A 58 2.60 0.34 -20.88
C GLU A 58 3.40 0.68 -19.64
N GLY A 59 2.77 1.28 -18.62
CA GLY A 59 3.41 1.57 -17.33
C GLY A 59 3.92 0.32 -16.61
N GLU A 60 3.33 -0.85 -16.86
CA GLU A 60 3.81 -2.15 -16.37
C GLU A 60 4.81 -2.85 -17.32
N GLY A 61 5.12 -2.27 -18.48
CA GLY A 61 6.03 -2.83 -19.49
C GLY A 61 5.52 -4.10 -20.17
N LEU A 62 4.19 -4.30 -20.19
CA LEU A 62 3.52 -5.50 -20.72
C LEU A 62 2.95 -5.30 -22.13
N LEU A 63 2.72 -4.05 -22.56
CA LEU A 63 2.04 -3.74 -23.81
C LEU A 63 2.78 -4.28 -25.05
N GLY A 64 4.09 -4.06 -25.16
CA GLY A 64 4.87 -4.55 -26.31
C GLY A 64 4.80 -6.07 -26.48
N LYS A 65 4.95 -6.82 -25.39
CA LYS A 65 4.84 -8.29 -25.40
C LYS A 65 3.43 -8.77 -25.74
N LEU A 66 2.43 -8.01 -25.31
CA LEU A 66 1.03 -8.31 -25.62
C LEU A 66 0.75 -8.15 -27.10
N LEU A 67 1.20 -7.04 -27.70
CA LEU A 67 1.04 -6.77 -29.14
C LEU A 67 1.79 -7.79 -29.99
N GLU A 68 3.00 -8.16 -29.59
CA GLU A 68 3.78 -9.25 -30.22
C GLU A 68 2.98 -10.56 -30.21
N LYS A 69 2.45 -10.99 -29.05
CA LYS A 69 1.64 -12.22 -28.98
C LYS A 69 0.35 -12.14 -29.79
N ILE A 70 -0.35 -11.01 -29.80
CA ILE A 70 -1.56 -10.82 -30.60
C ILE A 70 -1.25 -10.97 -32.08
N SER A 71 -0.13 -10.40 -32.55
CA SER A 71 0.28 -10.50 -33.95
C SER A 71 0.53 -11.94 -34.42
N LEU A 72 0.92 -12.85 -33.51
CA LEU A 72 1.10 -14.28 -33.80
C LEU A 72 -0.21 -15.03 -34.11
N VAL A 73 -1.36 -14.47 -33.73
CA VAL A 73 -2.68 -15.10 -33.90
C VAL A 73 -3.60 -14.31 -34.84
N SER A 74 -3.08 -13.26 -35.49
CA SER A 74 -3.72 -12.19 -36.32
C SER A 74 -3.99 -10.92 -35.48
N PRO A 75 -3.65 -9.68 -35.92
CA PRO A 75 -3.33 -9.13 -37.26
C PRO A 75 -1.83 -8.84 -37.57
N ASN A 76 -1.53 -8.32 -38.77
CA ASN A 76 -0.21 -8.32 -39.43
C ASN A 76 0.81 -7.30 -38.88
N ASN A 77 0.39 -6.35 -38.05
CA ASN A 77 1.25 -5.34 -37.44
C ASN A 77 0.68 -4.80 -36.11
N SER A 78 1.50 -4.05 -35.37
CA SER A 78 1.14 -3.46 -34.07
C SER A 78 -0.06 -2.51 -34.16
N HIS A 79 -0.20 -1.77 -35.27
CA HIS A 79 -1.29 -0.83 -35.49
C HIS A 79 -2.66 -1.53 -35.58
N GLU A 80 -2.75 -2.58 -36.40
CA GLU A 80 -3.95 -3.39 -36.54
C GLU A 80 -4.30 -4.12 -35.23
N SER A 81 -3.29 -4.56 -34.47
CA SER A 81 -3.48 -5.15 -33.13
C SER A 81 -4.12 -4.15 -32.16
N LEU A 82 -3.70 -2.89 -32.21
CA LEU A 82 -4.28 -1.80 -31.42
C LEU A 82 -5.69 -1.43 -31.85
N LEU A 83 -5.96 -1.40 -33.16
CA LEU A 83 -7.31 -1.18 -33.70
C LEU A 83 -8.27 -2.30 -33.29
N PHE A 84 -7.81 -3.54 -33.32
CA PHE A 84 -8.57 -4.70 -32.87
C PHE A 84 -8.91 -4.62 -31.38
N LEU A 85 -7.93 -4.28 -30.53
CA LEU A 85 -8.17 -4.08 -29.09
C LEU A 85 -9.10 -2.88 -28.81
N SER A 86 -8.97 -1.81 -29.60
CA SER A 86 -9.87 -0.64 -29.54
C SER A 86 -11.30 -1.01 -29.90
N GLN A 87 -11.50 -1.82 -30.95
CA GLN A 87 -12.81 -2.34 -31.33
C GLN A 87 -13.39 -3.25 -30.25
N LEU A 88 -12.59 -4.18 -29.71
CA LEU A 88 -13.00 -5.03 -28.58
C LEU A 88 -13.44 -4.18 -27.38
N SER A 89 -12.74 -3.09 -27.08
CA SER A 89 -13.14 -2.19 -26.01
C SER A 89 -14.48 -1.52 -26.26
N ARG A 90 -14.78 -1.12 -27.51
CA ARG A 90 -16.05 -0.49 -27.87
C ARG A 90 -17.22 -1.47 -27.74
N GLU A 91 -17.02 -2.73 -28.14
CA GLU A 91 -18.02 -3.79 -27.95
C GLU A 91 -18.33 -4.05 -26.46
N ILE A 92 -17.37 -3.79 -25.57
CA ILE A 92 -17.54 -3.92 -24.11
C ILE A 92 -18.16 -2.66 -23.50
N GLU A 93 -17.76 -1.48 -23.97
CA GLU A 93 -18.23 -0.18 -23.46
C GLU A 93 -19.69 0.10 -23.85
N THR A 94 -20.13 -0.39 -25.02
CA THR A 94 -21.51 -0.24 -25.50
C THR A 94 -22.55 -1.02 -24.68
N LYS A 95 -22.14 -1.91 -23.74
CA LYS A 95 -23.08 -2.83 -23.10
C LYS A 95 -23.35 -2.73 -21.61
N GLU A 96 -22.61 -2.02 -20.74
CA GLU A 96 -22.97 -2.06 -19.31
C GLU A 96 -22.74 -0.81 -18.46
N LYS A 97 -23.81 -0.45 -17.72
CA LYS A 97 -23.78 0.17 -16.39
C LYS A 97 -22.89 -0.68 -15.45
N THR A 98 -21.57 -0.44 -15.46
CA THR A 98 -20.53 -1.26 -14.81
C THR A 98 -20.86 -1.53 -13.35
N ALA A 99 -20.99 -2.81 -13.02
CA ALA A 99 -21.14 -3.27 -11.67
C ALA A 99 -19.78 -3.25 -10.96
N ILE A 100 -19.70 -2.57 -9.81
CA ILE A 100 -18.50 -2.44 -8.98
C ILE A 100 -18.38 -3.69 -8.12
N ALA A 101 -17.30 -4.44 -8.25
CA ALA A 101 -17.00 -5.61 -7.42
C ALA A 101 -16.11 -5.21 -6.23
N CYS A 102 -15.99 -6.06 -5.21
CA CYS A 102 -15.14 -5.76 -4.06
C CYS A 102 -13.68 -5.53 -4.42
N CYS A 103 -13.16 -6.26 -5.39
CA CYS A 103 -11.79 -6.08 -5.84
C CYS A 103 -11.55 -4.68 -6.45
N ASP A 104 -12.59 -4.01 -6.95
CA ASP A 104 -12.48 -2.62 -7.42
C ASP A 104 -12.39 -1.64 -6.24
N VAL A 105 -13.10 -1.95 -5.14
CA VAL A 105 -13.06 -1.19 -3.88
C VAL A 105 -11.71 -1.38 -3.16
N GLU A 106 -11.11 -2.55 -3.28
CA GLU A 106 -9.80 -2.88 -2.66
C GLU A 106 -8.60 -2.50 -3.55
N GLY A 107 -8.83 -2.16 -4.82
CA GLY A 107 -7.75 -1.95 -5.81
C GLY A 107 -7.02 -3.24 -6.24
N GLU A 108 -7.50 -4.43 -5.85
CA GLU A 108 -6.90 -5.72 -6.20
C GLU A 108 -7.24 -6.16 -7.63
N ASN A 109 -6.30 -6.02 -8.59
CA ASN A 109 -6.54 -6.48 -9.95
C ASN A 109 -5.97 -7.89 -10.23
N ARG A 110 -6.63 -8.92 -9.70
CA ARG A 110 -6.22 -10.34 -9.84
C ARG A 110 -6.04 -10.82 -11.29
N ILE A 111 -6.67 -10.15 -12.26
CA ILE A 111 -6.63 -10.54 -13.68
C ILE A 111 -5.31 -10.11 -14.33
N PHE A 112 -4.72 -8.97 -13.92
CA PHE A 112 -3.36 -8.58 -14.36
C PHE A 112 -2.32 -9.64 -13.98
N ARG A 113 -2.52 -10.36 -12.87
CA ARG A 113 -1.62 -11.44 -12.46
C ARG A 113 -1.56 -12.55 -13.51
N LYS A 114 -2.68 -12.93 -14.14
CA LYS A 114 -2.72 -13.97 -15.19
C LYS A 114 -2.10 -13.51 -16.50
N VAL A 115 -2.44 -12.30 -16.95
CA VAL A 115 -1.83 -11.69 -18.15
C VAL A 115 -0.31 -11.57 -17.97
N ARG A 116 0.13 -11.15 -16.78
CA ARG A 116 1.55 -11.08 -16.40
C ARG A 116 2.24 -12.44 -16.41
N THR A 117 1.58 -13.51 -15.95
CA THR A 117 2.13 -14.87 -15.99
C THR A 117 2.36 -15.34 -17.43
N LEU A 118 1.43 -15.07 -18.35
CA LEU A 118 1.53 -15.52 -19.75
C LEU A 118 2.51 -14.71 -20.61
N LEU A 119 2.75 -13.44 -20.25
CA LEU A 119 3.70 -12.54 -20.93
C LEU A 119 5.14 -12.62 -20.37
N ARG A 120 5.35 -13.36 -19.27
CA ARG A 120 6.68 -13.64 -18.71
C ARG A 120 7.17 -15.01 -19.18
N GLU A 121 7.60 -15.10 -20.43
CA GLU A 121 8.43 -16.21 -20.89
C GLU A 121 9.80 -16.13 -20.19
N GLY A 122 10.16 -17.16 -19.43
CA GLY A 122 11.51 -17.37 -18.91
C GLY A 122 11.66 -17.36 -17.38
N ASN A 123 11.86 -18.57 -16.83
CA ASN A 123 12.53 -18.91 -15.57
C ASN A 123 12.11 -18.18 -14.28
N GLY A 124 11.14 -18.77 -13.59
CA GLY A 124 10.86 -18.53 -12.18
C GLY A 124 9.54 -19.15 -11.77
N ASN A 125 9.55 -20.45 -11.44
CA ASN A 125 8.41 -21.22 -10.90
C ASN A 125 7.05 -20.87 -11.54
N SER A 126 6.72 -21.55 -12.64
CA SER A 126 5.34 -21.94 -12.96
C SER A 126 4.78 -22.98 -11.95
N GLY A 127 5.24 -22.95 -10.69
CA GLY A 127 4.55 -23.63 -9.60
C GLY A 127 3.36 -22.76 -9.24
N GLY A 128 2.13 -23.28 -9.43
CA GLY A 128 0.97 -22.64 -8.83
C GLY A 128 1.23 -22.33 -7.35
N ASN A 129 0.61 -21.29 -6.81
CA ASN A 129 0.82 -20.96 -5.41
C ASN A 129 0.07 -22.01 -4.55
N SER A 130 0.74 -23.13 -4.23
CA SER A 130 0.19 -24.24 -3.45
C SER A 130 -0.37 -23.76 -2.10
N LEU A 131 0.21 -22.71 -1.52
CA LEU A 131 -0.29 -22.07 -0.31
C LEU A 131 -1.68 -21.44 -0.50
N MET A 132 -1.90 -20.71 -1.60
CA MET A 132 -3.21 -20.11 -1.92
C MET A 132 -4.26 -21.20 -2.19
N LEU A 133 -3.86 -22.27 -2.88
CA LEU A 133 -4.72 -23.42 -3.16
C LEU A 133 -5.16 -24.09 -1.85
N LEU A 134 -4.20 -24.47 -1.00
CA LEU A 134 -4.45 -25.12 0.29
C LEU A 134 -5.26 -24.23 1.23
N GLY A 135 -5.04 -22.90 1.22
CA GLY A 135 -5.88 -21.95 1.96
C GLY A 135 -7.33 -21.94 1.48
N THR A 136 -7.54 -21.90 0.15
CA THR A 136 -8.90 -21.95 -0.44
C THR A 136 -9.64 -23.23 -0.06
N ILE A 137 -8.95 -24.37 -0.05
CA ILE A 137 -9.51 -25.65 0.39
C ILE A 137 -9.86 -25.60 1.88
N SER A 138 -9.00 -25.03 2.71
CA SER A 138 -9.21 -24.91 4.16
C SER A 138 -10.50 -24.15 4.48
N HIS A 139 -10.72 -23.04 3.78
CA HIS A 139 -11.96 -22.26 3.83
C HIS A 139 -13.19 -23.09 3.45
N GLY A 140 -13.13 -23.85 2.35
CA GLY A 140 -14.23 -24.73 1.91
C GLY A 140 -14.56 -25.88 2.86
N VAL A 141 -13.62 -26.26 3.74
CA VAL A 141 -13.82 -27.32 4.75
C VAL A 141 -14.53 -26.79 6.00
N MET A 142 -14.34 -25.53 6.39
CA MET A 142 -14.89 -24.99 7.62
C MET A 142 -16.40 -25.16 7.79
N PRO A 143 -17.24 -24.97 6.76
CA PRO A 143 -18.68 -25.23 6.88
C PRO A 143 -19.01 -26.66 7.33
N LEU A 144 -18.22 -27.67 6.93
CA LEU A 144 -18.39 -29.07 7.34
C LEU A 144 -18.01 -29.30 8.80
N ILE A 145 -17.03 -28.55 9.31
CA ILE A 145 -16.60 -28.59 10.72
C ILE A 145 -17.70 -28.00 11.61
N VAL A 146 -18.15 -26.78 11.31
CA VAL A 146 -19.14 -26.04 12.13
C VAL A 146 -20.50 -26.73 12.12
N SER A 147 -20.86 -27.42 11.03
CA SER A 147 -22.10 -28.18 10.92
C SER A 147 -22.04 -29.62 11.49
N ASP A 148 -20.87 -30.05 11.98
CA ASP A 148 -20.60 -31.42 12.44
C ASP A 148 -20.90 -32.47 11.32
N GLU A 149 -20.73 -32.08 10.06
CA GLU A 149 -20.89 -32.94 8.88
C GLU A 149 -19.58 -33.61 8.43
N LEU A 150 -18.42 -33.14 8.89
CA LEU A 150 -17.08 -33.58 8.49
C LEU A 150 -16.89 -35.10 8.40
N PHE A 151 -17.42 -35.85 9.37
CA PHE A 151 -17.27 -37.31 9.49
C PHE A 151 -18.58 -38.11 9.33
N ARG A 152 -19.71 -37.46 9.01
CA ARG A 152 -21.00 -38.16 8.88
C ARG A 152 -21.06 -38.97 7.58
N ARG A 153 -21.33 -40.29 7.69
CA ARG A 153 -21.64 -41.16 6.55
C ARG A 153 -23.10 -41.02 6.15
N GLY A 154 -23.36 -40.68 4.89
CA GLY A 154 -24.68 -40.77 4.29
C GLY A 154 -24.57 -40.75 2.77
N ARG A 155 -25.29 -41.65 2.10
CA ARG A 155 -25.38 -41.79 0.63
C ARG A 155 -25.19 -40.43 -0.05
N ARG A 156 -24.07 -40.34 -0.79
CA ARG A 156 -23.62 -39.23 -1.64
C ARG A 156 -24.75 -38.73 -2.54
N LYS A 157 -25.66 -37.91 -2.01
CA LYS A 157 -26.50 -37.04 -2.84
C LYS A 157 -25.54 -36.03 -3.44
N LYS A 158 -25.53 -35.94 -4.78
CA LYS A 158 -24.94 -34.83 -5.54
C LYS A 158 -25.15 -33.55 -4.72
N VAL A 159 -24.08 -33.02 -4.14
CA VAL A 159 -24.10 -31.68 -3.56
C VAL A 159 -24.47 -30.77 -4.73
N SER A 160 -25.62 -30.12 -4.63
CA SER A 160 -26.21 -29.35 -5.72
C SER A 160 -25.39 -28.08 -5.97
N ALA A 161 -24.59 -28.14 -7.02
CA ALA A 161 -24.30 -27.18 -8.09
C ALA A 161 -24.06 -25.66 -7.85
N ASN A 162 -24.39 -25.05 -6.70
CA ASN A 162 -24.56 -23.57 -6.66
C ASN A 162 -23.84 -22.82 -5.53
N GLY A 163 -23.05 -23.48 -4.67
CA GLY A 163 -22.11 -22.81 -3.77
C GLY A 163 -20.71 -22.83 -4.37
N GLN A 164 -20.17 -21.68 -4.78
CA GLN A 164 -18.87 -21.62 -5.49
C GLN A 164 -17.66 -22.10 -4.66
N GLN A 165 -17.75 -22.17 -3.33
CA GLN A 165 -16.71 -22.76 -2.46
C GLN A 165 -17.11 -24.15 -1.93
N LEU A 166 -18.41 -24.45 -1.79
CA LEU A 166 -18.92 -25.82 -1.56
C LEU A 166 -18.71 -26.79 -2.74
N GLU A 167 -18.48 -26.27 -3.95
CA GLU A 167 -17.79 -27.01 -5.00
C GLU A 167 -16.28 -26.90 -4.82
N ILE A 168 -15.75 -27.56 -3.79
CA ILE A 168 -14.31 -27.61 -3.50
C ILE A 168 -13.51 -28.01 -4.77
N PHE A 169 -14.13 -28.66 -5.76
CA PHE A 169 -13.45 -29.30 -6.88
C PHE A 169 -14.16 -29.29 -8.27
N ASN A 170 -15.32 -28.66 -8.44
CA ASN A 170 -16.14 -28.83 -9.66
C ASN A 170 -16.40 -27.58 -10.52
N ASN A 171 -16.44 -26.34 -9.99
CA ASN A 171 -16.87 -25.16 -10.79
C ASN A 171 -15.86 -24.03 -10.97
N THR A 172 -14.69 -24.10 -10.35
CA THR A 172 -13.62 -23.16 -10.69
C THR A 172 -12.76 -23.79 -11.80
N LYS A 173 -13.03 -23.39 -13.06
CA LYS A 173 -12.12 -23.67 -14.19
C LYS A 173 -10.67 -23.34 -13.83
N ASP A 174 -10.47 -22.30 -13.00
CA ASP A 174 -9.18 -21.93 -12.41
C ASP A 174 -8.58 -22.99 -11.48
N LEU A 175 -9.36 -23.63 -10.62
CA LEU A 175 -8.87 -24.64 -9.69
C LEU A 175 -8.51 -25.92 -10.43
N GLN A 176 -9.36 -26.35 -11.37
CA GLN A 176 -9.07 -27.50 -12.22
C GLN A 176 -7.85 -27.25 -13.12
N MET A 177 -7.69 -26.04 -13.65
CA MET A 177 -6.52 -25.64 -14.42
C MET A 177 -5.25 -25.57 -13.55
N GLN A 178 -5.32 -24.99 -12.35
CA GLN A 178 -4.22 -24.99 -11.39
C GLN A 178 -3.81 -26.42 -11.04
N MET A 179 -4.76 -27.31 -10.74
CA MET A 179 -4.48 -28.72 -10.45
C MET A 179 -3.92 -29.48 -11.66
N LYS A 180 -4.36 -29.16 -12.89
CA LYS A 180 -3.81 -29.71 -14.14
C LYS A 180 -2.37 -29.25 -14.40
N LEU A 181 -2.04 -27.98 -14.14
CA LEU A 181 -0.66 -27.46 -14.20
C LEU A 181 0.30 -28.16 -13.23
N PHE A 182 -0.22 -28.86 -12.21
CA PHE A 182 0.57 -29.64 -11.25
C PHE A 182 0.61 -31.15 -11.54
N ALA A 183 -0.28 -31.67 -12.39
CA ALA A 183 -0.45 -33.10 -12.62
C ALA A 183 0.04 -33.45 -14.03
N GLU A 184 1.33 -33.71 -14.18
CA GLU A 184 1.92 -34.13 -15.47
C GLU A 184 1.51 -35.54 -15.94
N GLU A 185 0.76 -36.33 -15.16
CA GLU A 185 0.31 -37.66 -15.60
C GLU A 185 -1.06 -38.04 -15.02
N GLU A 186 -1.95 -38.56 -15.88
CA GLU A 186 -3.13 -39.34 -15.47
C GLU A 186 -2.68 -40.63 -14.80
N LEU A 187 -3.12 -40.86 -13.56
CA LEU A 187 -2.88 -42.12 -12.86
C LEU A 187 -4.19 -42.65 -12.26
N SER A 188 -4.37 -43.95 -12.48
CA SER A 188 -5.48 -44.79 -12.01
C SER A 188 -5.78 -44.58 -10.51
N PRO A 189 -7.06 -44.59 -10.09
CA PRO A 189 -7.44 -44.47 -8.70
C PRO A 189 -6.97 -45.68 -7.89
N ALA A 190 -5.84 -45.57 -7.20
CA ALA A 190 -5.52 -46.50 -6.12
C ALA A 190 -6.50 -46.25 -4.95
N PRO A 191 -7.21 -47.29 -4.46
CA PRO A 191 -8.11 -47.12 -3.33
C PRO A 191 -7.31 -46.76 -2.07
N PHE A 192 -7.71 -45.68 -1.41
CA PHE A 192 -7.29 -45.44 -0.03
C PHE A 192 -7.81 -46.58 0.83
N GLY A 193 -6.96 -47.12 1.70
CA GLY A 193 -7.41 -47.95 2.82
C GLY A 193 -8.47 -47.16 3.58
N ILE A 194 -9.71 -47.65 3.52
CA ILE A 194 -10.83 -47.03 4.21
C ILE A 194 -10.48 -47.07 5.69
N LEU A 195 -10.22 -45.90 6.28
CA LEU A 195 -10.26 -45.76 7.73
C LEU A 195 -11.56 -46.38 8.21
N ASP A 196 -11.41 -47.33 9.14
CA ASP A 196 -12.41 -48.32 9.45
C ASP A 196 -13.82 -47.71 9.52
N ALA A 197 -14.66 -48.27 8.67
CA ALA A 197 -16.03 -47.87 8.46
C ALA A 197 -16.84 -47.76 9.75
N GLU A 198 -16.42 -48.54 10.72
CA GLU A 198 -17.11 -48.87 11.96
C GLU A 198 -16.70 -47.97 13.12
N THR A 199 -15.61 -47.18 12.99
CA THR A 199 -15.16 -46.30 14.08
C THR A 199 -16.18 -45.18 14.34
N PRO A 200 -16.70 -45.05 15.58
CA PRO A 200 -17.64 -43.99 15.95
C PRO A 200 -17.11 -42.59 15.63
N ILE A 201 -17.99 -41.70 15.18
CA ILE A 201 -17.66 -40.29 14.87
C ILE A 201 -17.00 -39.60 16.08
N SER A 202 -17.51 -39.85 17.29
CA SER A 202 -16.95 -39.34 18.55
C SER A 202 -15.50 -39.79 18.78
N MET A 203 -15.17 -41.04 18.44
CA MET A 203 -13.81 -41.55 18.53
C MET A 203 -12.88 -40.89 17.50
N LYS A 204 -13.36 -40.63 16.28
CA LYS A 204 -12.58 -39.90 15.25
C LYS A 204 -12.22 -38.49 15.73
N PHE A 205 -13.17 -37.75 16.31
CA PHE A 205 -12.89 -36.44 16.91
C PHE A 205 -11.92 -36.49 18.09
N SER A 206 -12.11 -37.46 19.00
CA SER A 206 -11.18 -37.68 20.13
C SER A 206 -9.76 -37.96 19.64
N ARG A 207 -9.64 -38.75 18.56
CA ARG A 207 -8.36 -39.08 17.93
C ARG A 207 -7.69 -37.86 17.29
N VAL A 208 -8.44 -37.02 16.58
CA VAL A 208 -7.95 -35.73 16.05
C VAL A 208 -7.42 -34.85 17.18
N ARG A 209 -8.17 -34.71 18.29
CA ARG A 209 -7.75 -33.92 19.46
C ARG A 209 -6.42 -34.42 20.04
N LYS A 210 -6.32 -35.72 20.33
CA LYS A 210 -5.09 -36.33 20.87
C LYS A 210 -3.88 -36.22 19.94
N LEU A 211 -4.08 -36.29 18.62
CA LEU A 211 -3.00 -36.09 17.66
C LEU A 211 -2.55 -34.63 17.66
N TRP A 212 -3.48 -33.70 17.60
CA TRP A 212 -3.18 -32.27 17.60
C TRP A 212 -2.46 -31.81 18.88
N GLU A 213 -2.94 -32.24 20.05
CA GLU A 213 -2.32 -31.91 21.35
C GLU A 213 -0.87 -32.42 21.42
N ARG A 214 -0.62 -33.69 21.06
CA ARG A 214 0.73 -34.28 21.06
C ARG A 214 1.70 -33.57 20.10
N VAL A 215 1.23 -33.29 18.89
CA VAL A 215 2.06 -32.64 17.86
C VAL A 215 2.35 -31.19 18.24
N SER A 216 1.40 -30.48 18.86
CA SER A 216 1.56 -29.10 19.31
C SER A 216 2.52 -29.01 20.51
N GLU A 217 2.39 -29.89 21.50
CA GLU A 217 3.29 -29.94 22.67
C GLU A 217 4.75 -30.18 22.26
N LYS A 218 4.98 -31.08 21.30
CA LYS A 218 6.33 -31.34 20.75
C LYS A 218 6.88 -30.14 19.97
N ALA A 219 6.04 -29.37 19.28
CA ALA A 219 6.43 -28.18 18.54
C ALA A 219 6.88 -27.03 19.45
N GLU A 220 6.17 -26.85 20.57
CA GLU A 220 6.48 -25.84 21.57
C GLU A 220 7.85 -26.11 22.22
N LYS A 221 8.15 -27.37 22.55
CA LYS A 221 9.44 -27.80 23.12
C LYS A 221 10.63 -27.63 22.17
N SER A 222 10.43 -27.63 20.85
CA SER A 222 11.50 -27.47 19.87
C SER A 222 11.76 -26.02 19.46
N GLY A 223 11.10 -25.04 20.10
CA GLY A 223 11.26 -23.62 19.76
C GLY A 223 10.84 -23.29 18.33
N TRP A 224 9.89 -24.06 17.78
CA TRP A 224 9.31 -23.83 16.44
C TRP A 224 10.28 -24.01 15.25
N GLN A 225 11.34 -24.82 15.41
CA GLN A 225 12.24 -25.14 14.29
C GLN A 225 11.63 -26.22 13.37
N TRP A 226 11.34 -25.83 12.12
CA TRP A 226 10.47 -26.58 11.20
C TRP A 226 11.00 -27.91 10.64
N PRO A 227 12.28 -28.03 10.23
CA PRO A 227 12.81 -29.31 9.78
C PRO A 227 12.69 -30.38 10.87
N ASP A 228 13.05 -30.02 12.10
CA ASP A 228 13.07 -30.94 13.24
C ASP A 228 11.65 -31.35 13.67
N TRP A 229 10.69 -30.41 13.67
CA TRP A 229 9.29 -30.70 14.02
C TRP A 229 8.64 -31.73 13.11
N TYR A 230 8.84 -31.64 11.79
CA TYR A 230 8.28 -32.60 10.84
C TYR A 230 8.88 -34.00 11.04
N PHE A 231 10.22 -34.10 11.15
CA PHE A 231 10.88 -35.40 11.34
C PHE A 231 10.45 -36.09 12.64
N VAL A 232 10.23 -35.32 13.71
CA VAL A 232 9.81 -35.85 15.02
C VAL A 232 8.33 -36.27 15.07
N ASN A 233 7.48 -35.73 14.18
CA ASN A 233 6.02 -35.93 14.20
C ASN A 233 5.47 -36.64 12.95
N GLY A 234 6.33 -37.18 12.08
CA GLY A 234 5.91 -37.74 10.78
C GLY A 234 4.77 -38.77 10.88
N ARG A 235 4.79 -39.63 11.92
CA ARG A 235 3.76 -40.65 12.15
C ARG A 235 2.40 -40.03 12.53
N GLU A 236 2.38 -39.13 13.51
CA GLU A 236 1.16 -38.46 13.95
C GLU A 236 0.55 -37.59 12.84
N LEU A 237 1.41 -36.93 12.05
CA LEU A 237 1.02 -36.12 10.90
C LEU A 237 0.45 -36.95 9.75
N GLU A 238 1.04 -38.12 9.46
CA GLU A 238 0.50 -39.06 8.47
C GLU A 238 -0.85 -39.65 8.92
N GLU A 239 -1.00 -39.96 10.21
CA GLU A 239 -2.27 -40.40 10.78
C GLU A 239 -3.35 -39.31 10.68
N LEU A 240 -2.98 -38.05 10.92
CA LEU A 240 -3.86 -36.90 10.73
C LEU A 240 -4.25 -36.73 9.25
N PHE A 241 -3.28 -36.87 8.34
CA PHE A 241 -3.53 -36.84 6.89
C PHE A 241 -4.56 -37.91 6.50
N LEU A 242 -4.41 -39.15 7.00
CA LEU A 242 -5.36 -40.24 6.74
C LEU A 242 -6.75 -39.91 7.26
N LEU A 243 -6.89 -39.34 8.47
CA LEU A 243 -8.18 -38.94 9.04
C LEU A 243 -8.93 -37.90 8.20
N PHE A 244 -8.21 -36.92 7.63
CA PHE A 244 -8.79 -35.89 6.76
C PHE A 244 -8.89 -36.31 5.29
N SER A 245 -8.14 -37.33 4.86
CA SER A 245 -8.08 -37.80 3.46
C SER A 245 -9.43 -38.11 2.79
N PRO A 246 -10.48 -38.64 3.49
CA PRO A 246 -11.77 -38.90 2.87
C PRO A 246 -12.46 -37.64 2.35
N MET A 247 -12.11 -36.47 2.88
CA MET A 247 -12.69 -35.19 2.48
C MET A 247 -12.16 -34.71 1.13
N PHE A 248 -10.96 -35.15 0.74
CA PHE A 248 -10.33 -34.76 -0.53
C PHE A 248 -10.84 -35.58 -1.74
N GLN A 249 -11.65 -36.62 -1.51
CA GLN A 249 -12.37 -37.41 -2.53
C GLN A 249 -11.52 -37.77 -3.77
N LYS A 250 -11.91 -37.27 -4.97
CA LYS A 250 -11.28 -37.54 -6.27
C LYS A 250 -9.88 -36.91 -6.41
N HIS A 251 -9.44 -36.13 -5.41
CA HIS A 251 -8.15 -35.46 -5.39
C HIS A 251 -7.23 -35.98 -4.29
N SER A 252 -7.60 -37.02 -3.54
CA SER A 252 -6.73 -37.57 -2.50
C SER A 252 -5.35 -37.99 -3.04
N ASN A 253 -5.25 -38.40 -4.31
CA ASN A 253 -3.97 -38.65 -5.00
C ASN A 253 -3.14 -37.38 -5.23
N PHE A 254 -3.79 -36.25 -5.54
CA PHE A 254 -3.11 -34.95 -5.67
C PHE A 254 -2.53 -34.51 -4.33
N PHE A 255 -3.30 -34.59 -3.24
CA PHE A 255 -2.80 -34.26 -1.91
C PHE A 255 -1.71 -35.21 -1.44
N ARG A 256 -1.79 -36.50 -1.80
CA ARG A 256 -0.72 -37.47 -1.53
C ARG A 256 0.57 -37.13 -2.27
N LYS A 257 0.48 -36.71 -3.55
CA LYS A 257 1.65 -36.22 -4.30
C LYS A 257 2.24 -34.99 -3.63
N LEU A 258 1.42 -34.00 -3.24
CA LEU A 258 1.90 -32.83 -2.49
C LEU A 258 2.53 -33.22 -1.14
N TRP A 259 1.94 -34.17 -0.43
CA TRP A 259 2.47 -34.70 0.84
C TRP A 259 3.87 -35.31 0.70
N HIS A 260 4.21 -35.89 -0.44
CA HIS A 260 5.53 -36.48 -0.68
C HIS A 260 6.48 -35.56 -1.47
N ARG A 261 6.05 -34.35 -1.85
CA ARG A 261 6.83 -33.40 -2.66
C ARG A 261 7.51 -32.34 -1.80
N GLY A 262 8.54 -32.73 -1.06
CA GLY A 262 9.50 -31.83 -0.38
C GLY A 262 8.88 -30.56 0.22
N GLY A 263 9.12 -29.40 -0.40
CA GLY A 263 8.67 -28.08 0.09
C GLY A 263 7.15 -27.91 0.25
N ASP A 264 6.32 -28.69 -0.45
CA ASP A 264 4.86 -28.65 -0.33
C ASP A 264 4.32 -29.52 0.82
N THR A 265 5.08 -30.52 1.27
CA THR A 265 4.75 -31.37 2.42
C THR A 265 4.46 -30.53 3.67
N PHE A 266 5.28 -29.50 3.88
CA PHE A 266 5.11 -28.52 4.93
C PHE A 266 3.75 -27.84 4.89
N ALA A 267 3.36 -27.33 3.72
CA ALA A 267 2.12 -26.58 3.56
C ALA A 267 0.89 -27.45 3.84
N VAL A 268 0.94 -28.72 3.45
CA VAL A 268 -0.13 -29.69 3.75
C VAL A 268 -0.18 -30.01 5.24
N ALA A 269 0.97 -30.21 5.91
CA ALA A 269 1.00 -30.51 7.35
C ALA A 269 0.41 -29.35 8.19
N VAL A 270 0.78 -28.12 7.85
CA VAL A 270 0.26 -26.91 8.50
C VAL A 270 -1.24 -26.73 8.25
N MET A 271 -1.69 -27.00 7.02
CA MET A 271 -3.12 -27.01 6.68
C MET A 271 -3.89 -28.00 7.57
N LEU A 272 -3.41 -29.24 7.68
CA LEU A 272 -4.05 -30.29 8.49
C LEU A 272 -4.10 -29.92 9.98
N MET A 273 -3.01 -29.36 10.51
CA MET A 273 -2.96 -28.92 11.91
C MET A 273 -3.94 -27.76 12.17
N SER A 274 -4.08 -26.82 11.23
CA SER A 274 -5.06 -25.72 11.32
C SER A 274 -6.50 -26.25 11.26
N LEU A 275 -6.78 -27.23 10.39
CA LEU A 275 -8.08 -27.90 10.32
C LEU A 275 -8.39 -28.72 11.57
N ALA A 276 -7.39 -29.36 12.16
CA ALA A 276 -7.53 -30.09 13.42
C ALA A 276 -7.85 -29.13 14.57
N SER A 277 -7.14 -28.00 14.69
CA SER A 277 -7.45 -26.93 15.65
C SER A 277 -8.89 -26.43 15.49
N ALA A 278 -9.31 -26.11 14.25
CA ALA A 278 -10.68 -25.71 13.96
C ALA A 278 -11.71 -26.78 14.33
N THR A 279 -11.40 -28.06 14.08
CA THR A 279 -12.23 -29.20 14.41
C THR A 279 -12.42 -29.38 15.92
N ILE A 280 -11.40 -29.03 16.71
CA ILE A 280 -11.48 -29.09 18.17
C ILE A 280 -12.34 -27.95 18.71
N HIS A 281 -12.17 -26.73 18.18
CA HIS A 281 -12.75 -25.51 18.74
C HIS A 281 -14.17 -25.18 18.24
N PHE A 282 -14.44 -25.40 16.95
CA PHE A 282 -15.72 -25.01 16.32
C PHE A 282 -16.71 -26.15 16.16
N ARG A 283 -16.39 -27.35 16.66
CA ARG A 283 -17.33 -28.45 16.70
C ARG A 283 -18.51 -28.06 17.58
N LYS A 284 -19.72 -28.37 17.10
CA LYS A 284 -21.01 -28.02 17.69
C LYS A 284 -21.13 -28.40 19.17
N GLU A 285 -20.68 -27.53 20.06
CA GLU A 285 -20.98 -27.59 21.50
C GLU A 285 -22.30 -26.85 21.74
N LYS A 286 -23.43 -27.58 21.70
CA LYS A 286 -24.77 -27.13 22.18
C LYS A 286 -25.22 -25.69 21.85
N ASP A 287 -24.61 -25.02 20.88
CA ASP A 287 -24.94 -23.65 20.56
C ASP A 287 -26.30 -23.65 19.87
N GLU A 288 -27.24 -22.89 20.43
CA GLU A 288 -28.59 -22.73 19.88
C GLU A 288 -28.60 -21.80 18.66
N SER A 289 -27.43 -21.27 18.27
CA SER A 289 -27.26 -20.48 17.06
C SER A 289 -27.36 -21.30 15.76
N ALA A 290 -27.78 -20.61 14.70
CA ALA A 290 -27.85 -21.12 13.35
C ALA A 290 -26.75 -20.50 12.50
N PHE A 291 -25.94 -21.33 11.86
CA PHE A 291 -24.87 -20.89 10.98
C PHE A 291 -25.24 -21.08 9.52
N PHE A 292 -25.00 -20.05 8.70
CA PHE A 292 -25.14 -20.08 7.25
C PHE A 292 -23.79 -19.70 6.61
N PRO A 293 -23.08 -20.64 5.97
CA PRO A 293 -21.82 -20.36 5.30
C PRO A 293 -22.02 -19.60 3.99
N GLU A 294 -20.97 -18.92 3.52
CA GLU A 294 -20.82 -18.46 2.12
C GLU A 294 -21.95 -17.56 1.55
N VAL A 295 -22.72 -16.89 2.40
CA VAL A 295 -23.77 -15.99 1.91
C VAL A 295 -23.12 -14.67 1.44
N PRO A 296 -23.34 -14.24 0.17
CA PRO A 296 -22.85 -12.94 -0.27
C PRO A 296 -23.43 -11.81 0.58
N ILE A 297 -22.66 -10.74 0.84
CA ILE A 297 -23.21 -9.61 1.60
C ILE A 297 -24.31 -8.90 0.80
N LEU A 298 -24.06 -8.64 -0.49
CA LEU A 298 -24.99 -7.98 -1.42
C LEU A 298 -25.21 -8.82 -2.68
N ASP A 299 -26.39 -8.68 -3.30
CA ASP A 299 -26.67 -9.29 -4.60
C ASP A 299 -26.06 -8.43 -5.72
N PHE A 300 -24.84 -8.79 -6.09
CA PHE A 300 -24.08 -8.11 -7.15
C PHE A 300 -24.86 -8.00 -8.46
N THR A 301 -25.62 -9.04 -8.83
CA THR A 301 -26.33 -9.12 -10.13
C THR A 301 -27.49 -8.14 -10.21
N LYS A 302 -28.19 -7.93 -9.09
CA LYS A 302 -29.35 -7.02 -9.02
C LYS A 302 -28.93 -5.55 -8.85
N HIS A 303 -27.83 -5.29 -8.14
CA HIS A 303 -27.54 -3.96 -7.63
C HIS A 303 -26.34 -3.27 -8.28
N GLY A 304 -25.43 -4.04 -8.89
CA GLY A 304 -24.21 -3.48 -9.47
C GLY A 304 -23.18 -3.02 -8.43
N LEU A 305 -23.29 -3.47 -7.18
CA LEU A 305 -22.25 -3.33 -6.16
C LEU A 305 -22.05 -4.66 -5.44
N GLY A 306 -20.83 -5.15 -5.41
CA GLY A 306 -20.42 -6.38 -4.76
C GLY A 306 -20.01 -6.06 -3.34
N GLY A 307 -20.62 -6.74 -2.37
CA GLY A 307 -20.24 -6.63 -0.95
C GLY A 307 -19.25 -7.69 -0.47
N GLY A 308 -18.80 -8.55 -1.40
CA GLY A 308 -17.92 -9.66 -1.09
C GLY A 308 -18.72 -10.81 -0.51
N ARG A 309 -18.00 -11.82 -0.06
CA ARG A 309 -18.58 -13.00 0.55
C ARG A 309 -17.91 -13.17 1.91
N ALA A 310 -18.71 -13.11 2.97
CA ALA A 310 -18.24 -13.52 4.28
C ALA A 310 -18.21 -15.05 4.34
N ASP A 311 -17.30 -15.59 5.15
CA ASP A 311 -17.16 -17.05 5.30
C ASP A 311 -18.42 -17.66 5.93
N GLY A 312 -19.07 -16.91 6.82
CA GLY A 312 -20.46 -17.16 7.14
C GLY A 312 -21.10 -16.13 8.06
N ILE A 313 -22.34 -16.42 8.41
CA ILE A 313 -23.13 -15.62 9.34
C ILE A 313 -23.76 -16.53 10.39
N ARG A 314 -23.58 -16.14 11.66
CA ARG A 314 -24.19 -16.76 12.82
C ARG A 314 -25.43 -15.97 13.21
N ILE A 315 -26.53 -16.68 13.42
CA ILE A 315 -27.82 -16.12 13.83
C ILE A 315 -28.22 -16.74 15.14
N SER A 316 -28.55 -15.91 16.12
CA SER A 316 -29.05 -16.36 17.43
C SER A 316 -30.28 -15.53 17.82
N PRO A 317 -31.25 -16.10 18.56
CA PRO A 317 -32.28 -15.31 19.20
C PRO A 317 -31.64 -14.34 20.20
N VAL A 318 -32.16 -13.12 20.31
CA VAL A 318 -31.72 -12.15 21.34
C VAL A 318 -32.07 -12.66 22.74
N PHE A 319 -33.18 -13.40 22.87
CA PHE A 319 -33.65 -13.96 24.13
C PHE A 319 -33.87 -15.47 24.02
N GLY A 320 -33.21 -16.24 24.87
CA GLY A 320 -33.35 -17.70 24.94
C GLY A 320 -32.97 -18.42 23.65
N GLY A 321 -33.62 -19.56 23.40
CA GLY A 321 -33.38 -20.42 22.24
C GLY A 321 -34.50 -20.37 21.21
N PHE A 322 -34.22 -20.83 19.99
CA PHE A 322 -35.27 -21.00 18.99
C PHE A 322 -36.35 -21.97 19.50
N SER A 323 -37.62 -21.60 19.34
CA SER A 323 -38.74 -22.52 19.60
C SER A 323 -38.67 -23.76 18.69
N LYS A 324 -39.36 -24.85 19.02
CA LYS A 324 -39.39 -26.07 18.18
C LYS A 324 -39.81 -25.78 16.74
N LYS A 325 -40.74 -24.84 16.52
CA LYS A 325 -41.21 -24.44 15.19
C LYS A 325 -40.16 -23.62 14.43
N GLU A 326 -39.51 -22.68 15.11
CA GLU A 326 -38.42 -21.88 14.53
C GLU A 326 -37.20 -22.75 14.22
N LYS A 327 -36.84 -23.72 15.09
CA LYS A 327 -35.77 -24.71 14.82
C LYS A 327 -36.04 -25.46 13.52
N ARG A 328 -37.28 -25.92 13.27
CA ARG A 328 -37.65 -26.57 12.00
C ARG A 328 -37.50 -25.63 10.81
N MET A 329 -37.99 -24.40 10.94
CA MET A 329 -37.91 -23.41 9.87
C MET A 329 -36.47 -23.05 9.52
N VAL A 330 -35.62 -22.83 10.51
CA VAL A 330 -34.19 -22.58 10.33
C VAL A 330 -33.52 -23.76 9.62
N GLU A 331 -33.83 -25.00 10.02
CA GLU A 331 -33.30 -26.18 9.33
C GLU A 331 -33.79 -26.30 7.88
N ASP A 332 -35.03 -25.93 7.59
CA ASP A 332 -35.54 -25.88 6.21
C ASP A 332 -34.87 -24.78 5.39
N LEU A 333 -34.56 -23.62 5.99
CA LEU A 333 -33.77 -22.56 5.35
C LEU A 333 -32.32 -23.02 5.09
N LYS A 334 -31.71 -23.79 6.01
CA LYS A 334 -30.38 -24.40 5.77
C LYS A 334 -30.41 -25.40 4.62
N LYS A 335 -31.44 -26.25 4.55
CA LYS A 335 -31.63 -27.18 3.41
C LYS A 335 -31.85 -26.41 2.11
N TYR A 336 -32.64 -25.34 2.14
CA TYR A 336 -32.84 -24.46 1.00
C TYR A 336 -31.51 -23.85 0.55
N HIS A 337 -30.73 -23.29 1.48
CA HIS A 337 -29.43 -22.71 1.20
C HIS A 337 -28.48 -23.74 0.58
N LYS A 338 -28.42 -24.96 1.12
CA LYS A 338 -27.63 -26.07 0.56
C LYS A 338 -28.05 -26.43 -0.87
N LYS A 339 -29.33 -26.22 -1.23
CA LYS A 339 -29.89 -26.56 -2.55
C LYS A 339 -29.78 -25.43 -3.58
N TYR A 340 -30.04 -24.20 -3.18
CA TYR A 340 -30.25 -23.06 -4.08
C TYR A 340 -29.34 -21.87 -3.81
N SER A 341 -28.67 -21.82 -2.66
CA SER A 341 -27.87 -20.70 -2.15
C SER A 341 -28.68 -19.40 -1.96
N PHE A 342 -28.38 -18.64 -0.89
CA PHE A 342 -28.93 -17.30 -0.74
C PHE A 342 -28.11 -16.33 -1.57
N LYS A 343 -28.78 -15.40 -2.24
CA LYS A 343 -28.14 -14.42 -3.15
C LYS A 343 -27.49 -13.24 -2.40
N SER A 344 -27.97 -12.93 -1.21
CA SER A 344 -27.44 -11.86 -0.35
C SER A 344 -27.85 -12.06 1.11
N PHE A 345 -27.22 -11.32 2.02
CA PHE A 345 -27.66 -11.21 3.41
C PHE A 345 -29.10 -10.70 3.50
N GLY A 346 -29.50 -9.72 2.69
CA GLY A 346 -30.86 -9.20 2.66
C GLY A 346 -31.88 -10.25 2.24
N HIS A 347 -31.54 -11.14 1.31
CA HIS A 347 -32.40 -12.28 0.95
C HIS A 347 -32.54 -13.25 2.14
N LEU A 348 -31.46 -13.54 2.85
CA LEU A 348 -31.50 -14.36 4.07
C LEU A 348 -32.30 -13.69 5.19
N PHE A 349 -32.06 -12.41 5.47
CA PHE A 349 -32.75 -11.62 6.50
C PHE A 349 -34.25 -11.52 6.21
N SER A 350 -34.63 -11.33 4.95
CA SER A 350 -36.04 -11.34 4.51
C SER A 350 -36.71 -12.71 4.70
N ALA A 351 -35.97 -13.81 4.52
CA ALA A 351 -36.50 -15.15 4.81
C ALA A 351 -36.64 -15.40 6.33
N LEU A 352 -35.72 -14.86 7.13
CA LEU A 352 -35.68 -14.98 8.58
C LEU A 352 -36.64 -14.03 9.31
N SER A 353 -37.08 -12.93 8.70
CA SER A 353 -38.04 -11.99 9.30
C SER A 353 -39.41 -12.60 9.58
N ARG A 354 -39.66 -13.82 9.08
CA ARG A 354 -40.84 -14.64 9.38
C ARG A 354 -40.78 -15.33 10.75
N LEU A 355 -39.60 -15.38 11.38
CA LEU A 355 -39.43 -15.87 12.74
C LEU A 355 -39.99 -14.83 13.73
N LYS A 356 -40.56 -15.30 14.85
CA LYS A 356 -41.17 -14.39 15.84
C LYS A 356 -40.13 -13.78 16.75
N SER A 357 -39.07 -14.53 17.05
CA SER A 357 -38.02 -14.10 17.96
C SER A 357 -37.14 -13.02 17.31
N PRO A 358 -36.82 -11.93 18.03
CA PRO A 358 -35.80 -10.99 17.57
C PRO A 358 -34.46 -11.71 17.43
N LEU A 359 -33.73 -11.41 16.36
CA LEU A 359 -32.50 -12.13 15.99
C LEU A 359 -31.29 -11.21 16.06
N LYS A 360 -30.19 -11.76 16.55
CA LYS A 360 -28.84 -11.20 16.46
C LYS A 360 -28.08 -11.84 15.31
N PHE A 361 -27.33 -11.02 14.59
CA PHE A 361 -26.54 -11.42 13.43
C PHE A 361 -25.06 -11.09 13.67
N ASP A 362 -24.21 -12.13 13.64
CA ASP A 362 -22.75 -11.99 13.76
C ASP A 362 -22.08 -12.52 12.49
N ILE A 363 -21.28 -11.69 11.83
CA ILE A 363 -20.51 -12.09 10.64
C ILE A 363 -19.25 -12.82 11.10
N VAL A 364 -18.99 -14.02 10.58
CA VAL A 364 -17.80 -14.80 10.94
C VAL A 364 -16.86 -14.83 9.73
N ASP A 365 -15.59 -14.47 9.97
CA ASP A 365 -14.52 -14.48 8.97
C ASP A 365 -13.32 -15.24 9.55
N TRP A 366 -12.92 -16.34 8.90
CA TRP A 366 -11.82 -17.19 9.31
C TRP A 366 -10.56 -16.83 8.54
N LYS A 367 -9.40 -16.84 9.21
CA LYS A 367 -8.11 -16.61 8.57
C LYS A 367 -7.21 -17.79 8.83
N PHE A 368 -6.80 -18.47 7.76
CA PHE A 368 -5.91 -19.62 7.82
C PHE A 368 -4.45 -19.19 7.73
N PHE A 369 -3.58 -19.89 8.47
CA PHE A 369 -2.15 -19.64 8.38
C PHE A 369 -1.59 -19.87 6.98
N ILE A 370 -2.08 -20.89 6.29
CA ILE A 370 -1.79 -21.15 4.87
C ILE A 370 -2.83 -20.41 4.01
N GLY A 371 -2.35 -19.61 3.06
CA GLY A 371 -3.19 -18.87 2.10
C GLY A 371 -3.51 -17.44 2.54
N ASP A 372 -3.97 -17.22 3.77
CA ASP A 372 -4.28 -15.86 4.22
C ASP A 372 -3.04 -15.16 4.79
N ILE A 373 -2.21 -15.87 5.56
CA ILE A 373 -1.02 -15.29 6.22
C ILE A 373 0.25 -15.55 5.40
N LEU A 374 0.62 -16.82 5.19
CA LEU A 374 1.91 -17.16 4.57
C LEU A 374 2.03 -16.83 3.07
N ALA A 375 0.92 -16.73 2.33
CA ALA A 375 0.96 -16.46 0.89
C ALA A 375 1.29 -14.99 0.55
N ARG A 376 1.35 -14.11 1.56
CA ARG A 376 1.52 -12.66 1.41
C ARG A 376 2.97 -12.15 1.61
N GLY A 377 3.93 -13.06 1.77
CA GLY A 377 5.36 -12.76 1.59
C GLY A 377 6.17 -12.40 2.83
N GLU A 378 5.59 -12.42 4.03
CA GLU A 378 6.30 -12.10 5.26
C GLU A 378 6.72 -13.38 5.99
N SER A 379 8.01 -13.74 5.89
CA SER A 379 8.71 -14.70 6.75
C SER A 379 8.19 -16.15 6.78
N ARG A 380 9.07 -17.12 6.51
CA ARG A 380 8.81 -18.56 6.79
C ARG A 380 8.69 -18.88 8.30
N THR A 381 8.75 -17.86 9.15
CA THR A 381 8.57 -17.94 10.60
C THR A 381 7.70 -16.77 11.05
N MET A 382 6.41 -17.03 11.23
CA MET A 382 5.55 -16.21 12.08
C MET A 382 4.97 -17.11 13.15
N ASN A 383 5.36 -16.84 14.39
CA ASN A 383 4.65 -17.37 15.54
C ASN A 383 3.32 -16.59 15.66
N LEU A 384 2.22 -17.19 15.21
CA LEU A 384 0.87 -16.63 15.35
C LEU A 384 0.54 -16.20 16.78
N SER A 385 1.13 -16.82 17.80
CA SER A 385 0.88 -16.44 19.20
C SER A 385 1.46 -15.06 19.58
N ALA A 386 2.31 -14.45 18.74
CA ALA A 386 2.78 -13.08 18.93
C ALA A 386 1.80 -12.01 18.39
N LEU A 387 0.71 -12.42 17.74
CA LEU A 387 -0.27 -11.52 17.14
C LEU A 387 -1.19 -10.95 18.22
N ASN A 388 -0.75 -9.88 18.89
CA ASN A 388 -1.53 -9.23 19.96
C ASN A 388 -2.72 -8.42 19.43
N LEU A 389 -2.75 -8.10 18.13
CA LEU A 389 -3.80 -7.32 17.46
C LEU A 389 -4.09 -7.91 16.07
N PRO A 390 -5.34 -7.84 15.57
CA PRO A 390 -5.68 -8.32 14.24
C PRO A 390 -5.02 -7.46 13.15
N LEU A 391 -4.64 -8.09 12.03
CA LEU A 391 -4.06 -7.38 10.87
C LEU A 391 -5.05 -6.33 10.34
N ALA A 392 -4.53 -5.13 10.06
CA ALA A 392 -5.32 -3.97 9.65
C ALA A 392 -6.20 -4.27 8.41
N GLU A 393 -5.65 -4.95 7.41
CA GLU A 393 -6.38 -5.35 6.20
C GLU A 393 -7.61 -6.24 6.48
N HIS A 394 -7.50 -7.17 7.43
CA HIS A 394 -8.60 -8.05 7.81
C HIS A 394 -9.67 -7.29 8.62
N VAL A 395 -9.25 -6.36 9.47
CA VAL A 395 -10.17 -5.44 10.17
C VAL A 395 -10.94 -4.60 9.14
N GLU A 396 -10.25 -4.07 8.14
CA GLU A 396 -10.84 -3.23 7.11
C GLU A 396 -11.81 -4.00 6.18
N GLN A 397 -11.53 -5.28 5.89
CA GLN A 397 -12.43 -6.22 5.20
C GLN A 397 -13.73 -6.42 6.00
N VAL A 398 -13.60 -6.69 7.29
CA VAL A 398 -14.74 -6.96 8.18
C VAL A 398 -15.61 -5.73 8.40
N LYS A 399 -15.00 -4.55 8.62
CA LYS A 399 -15.73 -3.27 8.71
C LYS A 399 -16.58 -3.00 7.46
N ARG A 400 -16.08 -3.38 6.28
CA ARG A 400 -16.86 -3.28 5.04
C ARG A 400 -18.08 -4.20 5.07
N TYR A 401 -17.92 -5.45 5.50
CA TYR A 401 -19.04 -6.38 5.63
C TYR A 401 -20.11 -5.86 6.59
N LEU A 402 -19.71 -5.31 7.73
CA LEU A 402 -20.63 -4.67 8.68
C LEU A 402 -21.40 -3.51 8.05
N SER A 403 -20.68 -2.58 7.42
CA SER A 403 -21.28 -1.42 6.73
C SER A 403 -22.30 -1.85 5.65
N PHE A 404 -21.94 -2.82 4.80
CA PHE A 404 -22.80 -3.28 3.71
C PHE A 404 -23.96 -4.15 4.20
N SER A 405 -23.79 -4.86 5.31
CA SER A 405 -24.86 -5.69 5.89
C SER A 405 -26.09 -4.87 6.27
N SER A 406 -25.88 -3.65 6.78
CA SER A 406 -26.98 -2.72 7.13
C SER A 406 -27.82 -2.31 5.92
N LEU A 407 -27.19 -2.23 4.74
CA LEU A 407 -27.87 -1.87 3.50
C LEU A 407 -28.52 -3.06 2.79
N SER A 408 -28.20 -4.28 3.20
CA SER A 408 -28.53 -5.47 2.41
C SER A 408 -30.05 -5.74 2.32
N LEU A 409 -30.81 -5.46 3.39
CA LEU A 409 -32.28 -5.57 3.38
C LEU A 409 -32.93 -4.52 2.48
N HIS A 410 -32.50 -3.27 2.61
CA HIS A 410 -32.98 -2.17 1.76
C HIS A 410 -32.69 -2.47 0.29
N PHE A 411 -31.49 -2.93 -0.05
CA PHE A 411 -31.19 -3.31 -1.43
C PHE A 411 -32.02 -4.53 -1.89
N HIS A 412 -32.26 -5.51 -1.03
CA HIS A 412 -33.09 -6.66 -1.38
C HIS A 412 -34.51 -6.25 -1.81
N ASP A 413 -35.17 -5.38 -1.04
CA ASP A 413 -36.53 -4.89 -1.32
C ASP A 413 -36.70 -3.44 -0.82
N PRO A 414 -36.35 -2.43 -1.65
CA PRO A 414 -36.35 -1.02 -1.25
C PRO A 414 -37.73 -0.44 -0.96
N GLU A 415 -38.78 -1.03 -1.52
CA GLU A 415 -40.18 -0.59 -1.29
C GLU A 415 -40.66 -1.01 0.09
N ARG A 416 -40.21 -2.18 0.55
CA ARG A 416 -40.60 -2.74 1.85
C ARG A 416 -39.71 -2.30 3.00
N TYR A 417 -38.41 -2.12 2.76
CA TYR A 417 -37.44 -1.83 3.82
C TYR A 417 -36.80 -0.46 3.58
N ALA A 418 -36.96 0.46 4.53
CA ALA A 418 -36.29 1.75 4.51
C ALA A 418 -34.77 1.60 4.68
N LEU A 419 -34.03 2.63 4.27
CA LEU A 419 -32.58 2.71 4.49
C LEU A 419 -32.31 2.83 6.00
N ASP A 420 -31.72 1.79 6.59
CA ASP A 420 -31.43 1.72 8.02
C ASP A 420 -29.98 1.30 8.28
N TRP A 421 -29.21 2.20 8.89
CA TRP A 421 -27.81 1.96 9.26
C TRP A 421 -27.66 1.24 10.61
N SER A 422 -28.74 1.17 11.41
CA SER A 422 -28.75 0.42 12.67
C SER A 422 -29.01 -1.07 12.45
N GLY A 423 -29.73 -1.44 11.39
CA GLY A 423 -29.97 -2.83 11.00
C GLY A 423 -28.73 -3.60 10.52
N GLY A 424 -28.93 -4.88 10.19
CA GLY A 424 -27.87 -5.79 9.75
C GLY A 424 -27.07 -6.40 10.90
N ALA A 425 -25.79 -6.71 10.66
CA ALA A 425 -24.91 -7.22 11.70
C ALA A 425 -24.26 -6.07 12.48
N GLU A 426 -24.27 -6.16 13.81
CA GLU A 426 -23.63 -5.19 14.70
C GLU A 426 -22.14 -5.48 14.91
N LYS A 427 -21.82 -6.78 14.93
CA LYS A 427 -20.49 -7.30 15.21
C LYS A 427 -20.07 -8.32 14.17
N SER A 428 -18.77 -8.46 14.04
CA SER A 428 -18.14 -9.52 13.29
C SER A 428 -17.01 -10.13 14.11
N VAL A 429 -16.84 -11.43 13.93
CA VAL A 429 -15.89 -12.28 14.61
C VAL A 429 -14.81 -12.65 13.60
N LEU A 430 -13.61 -12.10 13.80
CA LEU A 430 -12.43 -12.44 13.03
C LEU A 430 -11.65 -13.52 13.78
N CYS A 431 -11.46 -14.68 13.15
CA CYS A 431 -10.89 -15.86 13.79
C CYS A 431 -9.64 -16.34 13.06
N TYR A 432 -8.48 -16.22 13.69
CA TYR A 432 -7.23 -16.76 13.17
C TYR A 432 -7.03 -18.20 13.62
N LEU A 433 -6.99 -19.10 12.65
CA LEU A 433 -6.85 -20.54 12.85
C LEU A 433 -5.36 -20.91 12.90
N SER A 434 -4.85 -21.05 14.11
CA SER A 434 -3.46 -21.44 14.34
C SER A 434 -3.27 -22.94 14.25
N PRO A 435 -2.17 -23.42 13.62
CA PRO A 435 -1.84 -24.83 13.58
C PRO A 435 -1.47 -25.40 14.96
N PHE A 436 -0.99 -24.58 15.91
CA PHE A 436 -0.38 -25.08 17.15
C PHE A 436 -0.90 -24.45 18.44
N SER A 437 -1.91 -23.58 18.33
CA SER A 437 -2.56 -22.97 19.49
C SER A 437 -4.07 -22.89 19.25
N SER A 438 -4.82 -22.60 20.31
CA SER A 438 -6.25 -22.32 20.17
C SER A 438 -6.49 -21.14 19.23
N PRO A 439 -7.60 -21.12 18.47
CA PRO A 439 -7.91 -20.02 17.58
C PRO A 439 -7.95 -18.67 18.31
N MET A 440 -7.32 -17.65 17.72
CA MET A 440 -7.40 -16.28 18.24
C MET A 440 -8.65 -15.60 17.68
N ILE A 441 -9.49 -15.09 18.56
CA ILE A 441 -10.80 -14.55 18.21
C ILE A 441 -10.84 -13.07 18.57
N PHE A 442 -11.16 -12.23 17.58
CA PHE A 442 -11.32 -10.79 17.73
C PHE A 442 -12.75 -10.38 17.37
N GLU A 443 -13.43 -9.68 18.27
CA GLU A 443 -14.74 -9.08 17.99
C GLU A 443 -14.56 -7.64 17.49
N ILE A 444 -15.07 -7.36 16.30
CA ILE A 444 -15.06 -6.03 15.68
C ILE A 444 -16.52 -5.57 15.55
N GLY A 445 -16.85 -4.43 16.17
CA GLY A 445 -18.18 -3.81 16.10
C GLY A 445 -18.16 -2.46 15.39
N MET A 446 -19.33 -2.02 14.91
CA MET A 446 -19.51 -0.67 14.37
C MET A 446 -20.89 -0.11 14.75
N SER A 447 -20.92 1.13 15.21
CA SER A 447 -22.15 1.92 15.37
C SER A 447 -22.78 2.27 14.03
N ALA A 448 -24.08 2.62 14.02
CA ALA A 448 -24.78 3.05 12.81
C ALA A 448 -24.10 4.26 12.13
N GLY A 449 -23.55 5.19 12.92
CA GLY A 449 -22.78 6.32 12.43
C GLY A 449 -21.50 5.90 11.72
N GLU A 450 -20.72 4.99 12.32
CA GLU A 450 -19.49 4.46 11.72
C GLU A 450 -19.77 3.65 10.45
N LYS A 451 -20.84 2.85 10.43
CA LYS A 451 -21.25 2.09 9.24
C LYS A 451 -21.57 3.02 8.08
N LYS A 452 -22.30 4.12 8.35
CA LYS A 452 -22.62 5.15 7.37
C LYS A 452 -21.37 5.86 6.88
N SER A 453 -20.52 6.37 7.78
CA SER A 453 -19.29 7.06 7.42
C SER A 453 -18.36 6.18 6.58
N SER A 454 -18.20 4.91 6.98
CA SER A 454 -17.39 3.94 6.24
C SER A 454 -17.92 3.70 4.82
N PHE A 455 -19.24 3.67 4.62
CA PHE A 455 -19.81 3.53 3.28
C PHE A 455 -19.62 4.80 2.43
N LEU A 456 -19.83 5.97 3.03
CA LEU A 456 -19.68 7.25 2.33
C LEU A 456 -18.26 7.43 1.81
N GLN A 457 -17.26 7.24 2.67
CA GLN A 457 -15.85 7.41 2.31
C GLN A 457 -15.41 6.40 1.26
N ARG A 458 -15.78 5.13 1.41
CA ARG A 458 -15.26 4.05 0.56
C ARG A 458 -15.98 3.87 -0.77
N ILE A 459 -17.24 4.31 -0.86
CA ILE A 459 -18.10 4.01 -2.01
C ILE A 459 -18.64 5.28 -2.65
N VAL A 460 -19.10 6.25 -1.86
CA VAL A 460 -19.77 7.44 -2.40
C VAL A 460 -18.76 8.48 -2.86
N GLU A 461 -17.71 8.73 -2.07
CA GLU A 461 -16.64 9.68 -2.41
C GLU A 461 -15.83 9.18 -3.62
N ASP A 462 -15.40 7.91 -3.61
CA ASP A 462 -14.61 7.32 -4.69
C ASP A 462 -15.43 6.76 -5.86
N TRP A 463 -16.75 7.03 -5.91
CA TRP A 463 -17.67 6.36 -6.84
C TRP A 463 -17.21 6.40 -8.30
N ASP A 464 -16.69 7.54 -8.75
CA ASP A 464 -16.30 7.73 -10.15
C ASP A 464 -15.00 6.95 -10.47
N VAL A 465 -14.04 6.92 -9.52
CA VAL A 465 -12.81 6.11 -9.59
C VAL A 465 -13.13 4.61 -9.58
N LEU A 466 -14.11 4.20 -8.77
CA LEU A 466 -14.58 2.81 -8.72
C LEU A 466 -15.26 2.38 -10.03
N GLN A 467 -15.98 3.28 -10.69
CA GLN A 467 -16.58 3.00 -11.99
C GLN A 467 -15.51 2.82 -13.08
N GLU A 468 -14.47 3.64 -13.08
CA GLU A 468 -13.33 3.51 -13.98
C GLU A 468 -12.60 2.17 -13.74
N THR A 469 -12.32 1.86 -12.47
CA THR A 469 -11.65 0.61 -12.07
C THR A 469 -12.47 -0.63 -12.46
N ALA A 470 -13.79 -0.60 -12.25
CA ALA A 470 -14.69 -1.66 -12.68
C ALA A 470 -14.74 -1.81 -14.21
N GLY A 471 -14.70 -0.68 -14.94
CA GLY A 471 -14.56 -0.65 -16.40
C GLY A 471 -13.30 -1.35 -16.88
N LEU A 472 -12.15 -1.01 -16.28
CA LEU A 472 -10.86 -1.66 -16.54
C LEU A 472 -10.89 -3.16 -16.24
N ARG A 473 -11.52 -3.57 -15.13
CA ARG A 473 -11.65 -4.99 -14.77
C ARG A 473 -12.51 -5.75 -15.78
N ASN A 474 -13.63 -5.17 -16.21
CA ASN A 474 -14.52 -5.80 -17.19
C ASN A 474 -13.84 -5.94 -18.55
N PHE A 475 -13.11 -4.91 -18.98
CA PHE A 475 -12.30 -4.97 -20.19
C PHE A 475 -11.27 -6.10 -20.11
N ASN A 476 -10.52 -6.18 -19.01
CA ASN A 476 -9.55 -7.26 -18.76
C ASN A 476 -10.18 -8.67 -18.78
N ASN A 477 -11.36 -8.83 -18.19
CA ASN A 477 -12.08 -10.11 -18.20
C ASN A 477 -12.48 -10.54 -19.61
N ALA A 478 -13.00 -9.61 -20.42
CA ALA A 478 -13.38 -9.88 -21.79
C ALA A 478 -12.16 -10.19 -22.66
N PHE A 479 -11.08 -9.41 -22.52
CA PHE A 479 -9.77 -9.69 -23.14
C PHE A 479 -9.30 -11.12 -22.81
N CYS A 480 -9.30 -11.50 -21.53
CA CYS A 480 -8.86 -12.84 -21.12
C CYS A 480 -9.77 -13.97 -21.64
N ARG A 481 -11.08 -13.73 -21.82
CA ARG A 481 -12.00 -14.76 -22.30
C ARG A 481 -11.89 -15.02 -23.79
N GLN A 482 -11.65 -13.96 -24.56
CA GLN A 482 -11.70 -14.03 -26.02
C GLN A 482 -10.32 -14.28 -26.64
N LEU A 483 -9.28 -13.68 -26.05
CA LEU A 483 -7.98 -13.57 -26.70
C LEU A 483 -6.94 -14.51 -26.08
N LEU A 484 -6.98 -14.72 -24.77
CA LEU A 484 -6.05 -15.62 -24.06
C LEU A 484 -6.02 -17.06 -24.60
N PRO A 485 -7.17 -17.72 -24.88
CA PRO A 485 -7.16 -19.09 -25.41
C PRO A 485 -6.54 -19.20 -26.81
N LEU A 486 -6.56 -18.12 -27.58
CA LEU A 486 -5.95 -18.06 -28.91
C LEU A 486 -4.42 -17.97 -28.81
N LEU A 487 -3.92 -17.21 -27.82
CA LEU A 487 -2.48 -17.08 -27.52
C LEU A 487 -1.87 -18.35 -26.91
N GLU A 488 -2.65 -19.15 -26.16
CA GLU A 488 -2.19 -20.42 -25.58
C GLU A 488 -2.14 -21.57 -26.62
N ASN A 489 -2.99 -21.52 -27.65
CA ASN A 489 -3.01 -22.54 -28.70
C ASN A 489 -1.95 -22.33 -29.79
N SER A 490 -1.42 -21.10 -29.95
CA SER A 490 -0.37 -20.80 -30.93
C SER A 490 1.02 -21.29 -30.50
N THR A 491 1.27 -21.45 -29.20
CA THR A 491 2.53 -22.01 -28.67
C THR A 491 2.66 -23.53 -28.83
N ASN A 492 1.58 -24.24 -29.16
CA ASN A 492 1.56 -25.70 -29.38
C ASN A 492 1.59 -26.11 -30.86
N ARG A 493 1.85 -25.19 -31.79
CA ARG A 493 1.85 -25.47 -33.25
C ARG A 493 3.19 -25.94 -33.83
N GLU A 494 4.13 -26.39 -32.99
CA GLU A 494 5.32 -27.13 -33.45
C GLU A 494 5.17 -28.63 -33.24
N SER A 495 4.19 -29.24 -33.91
CA SER A 495 4.16 -30.65 -34.28
C SER A 495 2.88 -30.91 -35.08
N GLU A 496 2.96 -31.74 -36.11
CA GLU A 496 1.87 -32.16 -37.01
C GLU A 496 1.58 -31.24 -38.21
N ASN A 497 2.44 -31.37 -39.21
CA ASN A 497 2.01 -31.34 -40.61
C ASN A 497 0.96 -32.44 -40.83
N GLY A 498 -0.29 -32.07 -41.11
CA GLY A 498 -1.33 -33.02 -41.47
C GLY A 498 -2.70 -32.39 -41.65
N THR A 499 -3.01 -32.06 -42.90
CA THR A 499 -4.36 -31.93 -43.50
C THR A 499 -5.43 -31.12 -42.75
N ALA A 500 -5.79 -30.01 -43.38
CA ALA A 500 -7.08 -29.37 -43.20
C ALA A 500 -8.22 -30.38 -43.43
N GLU A 501 -9.10 -30.54 -42.44
CA GLU A 501 -10.57 -30.47 -42.56
C GLU A 501 -11.27 -30.90 -41.26
N THR A 502 -12.49 -30.37 -41.07
CA THR A 502 -13.56 -30.75 -40.13
C THR A 502 -13.59 -30.24 -38.67
N LYS A 503 -14.45 -29.22 -38.50
CA LYS A 503 -15.62 -29.13 -37.58
C LYS A 503 -15.46 -29.59 -36.12
N GLY A 504 -15.60 -28.63 -35.20
CA GLY A 504 -15.96 -28.89 -33.80
C GLY A 504 -16.58 -27.67 -33.10
N LYS A 505 -17.91 -27.53 -33.22
CA LYS A 505 -18.72 -26.60 -32.42
C LYS A 505 -18.41 -26.77 -30.93
N ASN A 506 -17.83 -25.76 -30.28
CA ASN A 506 -17.91 -25.62 -28.83
C ASN A 506 -18.72 -24.38 -28.48
N LYS A 507 -19.92 -24.64 -27.93
CA LYS A 507 -20.90 -23.67 -27.43
C LYS A 507 -20.21 -22.70 -26.47
N THR A 508 -19.92 -21.50 -26.98
CA THR A 508 -19.88 -20.29 -26.18
C THR A 508 -21.23 -20.16 -25.48
N THR A 509 -21.23 -20.29 -24.16
CA THR A 509 -22.40 -19.95 -23.35
C THR A 509 -22.65 -18.46 -23.52
N ASN A 510 -23.57 -18.14 -24.43
CA ASN A 510 -24.20 -16.84 -24.58
C ASN A 510 -24.59 -16.30 -23.20
N LEU A 511 -23.91 -15.23 -22.75
CA LEU A 511 -24.62 -14.26 -21.91
C LEU A 511 -25.74 -13.66 -22.79
N PRO A 512 -26.95 -13.42 -22.26
CA PRO A 512 -28.08 -13.00 -23.08
C PRO A 512 -27.73 -11.70 -23.79
N LEU A 513 -27.73 -11.72 -25.12
CA LEU A 513 -27.39 -10.58 -25.96
C LEU A 513 -28.49 -9.50 -25.97
N PHE A 514 -29.68 -9.82 -25.44
CA PHE A 514 -30.85 -8.96 -25.32
C PHE A 514 -31.60 -9.31 -24.04
N GLY A 515 -31.81 -8.30 -23.20
CA GLY A 515 -32.52 -8.38 -21.94
C GLY A 515 -32.50 -7.00 -21.29
N GLU A 516 -33.55 -6.24 -21.52
CA GLU A 516 -33.74 -4.89 -21.01
C GLU A 516 -33.66 -4.87 -19.48
N ALA A 517 -32.82 -3.99 -18.95
CA ALA A 517 -32.99 -3.44 -17.62
C ALA A 517 -33.20 -1.93 -17.79
N GLU A 518 -34.38 -1.57 -18.30
CA GLU A 518 -34.89 -0.21 -18.24
C GLU A 518 -35.15 0.13 -16.77
N GLY A 519 -34.22 0.89 -16.19
CA GLY A 519 -34.26 1.34 -14.80
C GLY A 519 -32.89 1.76 -14.26
N GLU A 520 -32.86 2.80 -13.42
CA GLU A 520 -31.68 3.17 -12.64
C GLU A 520 -31.49 2.14 -11.50
N LYS A 521 -30.32 1.47 -11.44
CA LYS A 521 -30.05 0.41 -10.43
C LYS A 521 -30.20 0.97 -8.99
N PRO A 522 -30.75 0.22 -8.01
CA PRO A 522 -30.99 0.74 -6.65
C PRO A 522 -29.77 1.32 -5.94
N VAL A 523 -28.57 0.75 -6.14
CA VAL A 523 -27.33 1.34 -5.58
C VAL A 523 -27.04 2.69 -6.20
N ARG A 524 -27.26 2.86 -7.52
CA ARG A 524 -27.12 4.17 -8.16
C ARG A 524 -28.15 5.15 -7.61
N LYS A 525 -29.39 4.71 -7.36
CA LYS A 525 -30.42 5.53 -6.70
C LYS A 525 -30.00 5.92 -5.28
N VAL A 526 -29.51 5.00 -4.45
CA VAL A 526 -29.03 5.30 -3.09
C VAL A 526 -27.77 6.15 -3.10
N VAL A 527 -26.80 5.90 -3.98
CA VAL A 527 -25.61 6.75 -4.15
C VAL A 527 -26.01 8.13 -4.66
N LYS A 528 -26.96 8.23 -5.59
CA LYS A 528 -27.48 9.51 -6.12
C LYS A 528 -28.33 10.24 -5.08
N GLU A 529 -29.14 9.55 -4.31
CA GLU A 529 -29.91 10.10 -3.18
C GLU A 529 -28.96 10.57 -2.09
N LEU A 530 -27.93 9.80 -1.73
CA LEU A 530 -26.90 10.21 -0.77
C LEU A 530 -26.04 11.35 -1.31
N LYS A 531 -25.65 11.32 -2.61
CA LYS A 531 -24.98 12.44 -3.32
C LYS A 531 -25.88 13.67 -3.36
N ASN A 532 -27.19 13.51 -3.50
CA ASN A 532 -28.16 14.62 -3.50
C ASN A 532 -28.44 15.14 -2.09
N ILE A 533 -28.41 14.29 -1.06
CA ILE A 533 -28.53 14.66 0.35
C ILE A 533 -27.26 15.40 0.80
N THR A 534 -26.08 14.99 0.34
CA THR A 534 -24.84 15.73 0.56
C THR A 534 -24.81 17.04 -0.24
N ARG A 535 -25.24 17.05 -1.52
CA ARG A 535 -25.29 18.25 -2.38
C ARG A 535 -26.33 19.30 -1.97
N ARG A 536 -27.55 18.91 -1.59
CA ARG A 536 -28.63 19.84 -1.15
C ARG A 536 -28.32 20.58 0.14
N SER A 537 -27.26 20.19 0.85
CA SER A 537 -26.86 20.91 2.02
C SER A 537 -26.12 22.20 1.68
N PHE A 538 -25.55 22.35 0.48
CA PHE A 538 -24.72 23.48 0.10
C PHE A 538 -25.47 24.61 -0.61
N ILE A 539 -25.08 25.85 -0.34
CA ILE A 539 -25.72 27.07 -0.84
C ILE A 539 -24.85 27.83 -1.84
N ASP A 540 -23.61 27.41 -2.10
CA ASP A 540 -22.68 28.02 -3.05
C ASP A 540 -22.24 27.05 -4.15
N GLU A 541 -21.78 27.59 -5.27
CA GLU A 541 -21.36 26.84 -6.47
C GLU A 541 -20.09 26.01 -6.27
N PHE A 542 -19.30 26.33 -5.24
CA PHE A 542 -18.06 25.62 -4.90
C PHE A 542 -18.28 24.49 -3.89
N GLU A 543 -19.53 24.26 -3.46
CA GLU A 543 -19.90 23.28 -2.44
C GLU A 543 -19.13 23.47 -1.12
N LEU A 544 -19.03 24.72 -0.64
CA LEU A 544 -18.27 25.06 0.58
C LEU A 544 -19.13 25.35 1.80
N VAL A 545 -20.29 25.95 1.61
CA VAL A 545 -21.16 26.48 2.66
C VAL A 545 -22.50 25.76 2.63
N ARG A 546 -22.93 25.27 3.78
CA ARG A 546 -24.19 24.57 3.99
C ARG A 546 -25.17 25.33 4.85
N ARG A 547 -26.47 25.18 4.60
CA ARG A 547 -27.53 25.70 5.47
C ARG A 547 -28.08 24.60 6.39
N VAL A 548 -28.07 24.85 7.70
CA VAL A 548 -28.50 23.89 8.72
C VAL A 548 -29.52 24.55 9.66
N ARG A 549 -30.63 23.85 9.93
CA ARG A 549 -31.65 24.30 10.87
C ARG A 549 -31.39 23.72 12.26
N ARG A 550 -31.38 24.57 13.28
CA ARG A 550 -31.17 24.20 14.69
C ARG A 550 -32.46 23.65 15.31
N ARG A 551 -32.33 22.98 16.46
CA ARG A 551 -33.46 22.42 17.24
C ARG A 551 -34.44 23.49 17.74
N ASP A 552 -33.99 24.74 17.86
CA ASP A 552 -34.79 25.92 18.23
C ASP A 552 -35.53 26.55 17.03
N GLY A 553 -35.40 25.97 15.84
CA GLY A 553 -36.04 26.45 14.62
C GLY A 553 -35.23 27.50 13.84
N THR A 554 -34.12 28.01 14.39
CA THR A 554 -33.28 29.03 13.75
C THR A 554 -32.34 28.44 12.69
N GLU A 555 -32.03 29.21 11.64
CA GLU A 555 -31.14 28.80 10.55
C GLU A 555 -29.69 29.25 10.80
N MET A 556 -28.73 28.40 10.43
CA MET A 556 -27.29 28.64 10.58
C MET A 556 -26.52 28.16 9.35
N LEU A 557 -25.47 28.87 8.98
CA LEU A 557 -24.55 28.46 7.92
C LEU A 557 -23.33 27.72 8.49
N LEU A 558 -22.91 26.64 7.82
CA LEU A 558 -21.70 25.87 8.13
C LEU A 558 -20.80 25.83 6.91
N MET A 559 -19.55 26.25 7.01
CA MET A 559 -18.58 26.21 5.93
C MET A 559 -17.53 25.12 6.18
N ASP A 560 -17.30 24.26 5.18
CA ASP A 560 -16.25 23.24 5.21
C ASP A 560 -14.89 23.88 4.96
N PHE A 561 -14.03 23.84 5.97
CA PHE A 561 -12.74 24.49 5.91
C PHE A 561 -11.73 23.73 5.04
N SER A 562 -11.80 22.39 5.00
CA SER A 562 -10.92 21.58 4.14
C SER A 562 -11.22 21.83 2.67
N ALA A 563 -12.50 21.77 2.30
CA ALA A 563 -12.93 22.02 0.92
C ALA A 563 -12.59 23.45 0.45
N LEU A 564 -12.64 24.43 1.36
CA LEU A 564 -12.23 25.80 1.07
C LEU A 564 -10.73 25.88 0.73
N LEU A 565 -9.89 25.17 1.47
CA LEU A 565 -8.44 25.13 1.18
C LEU A 565 -8.17 24.50 -0.18
N ASP A 566 -8.89 23.44 -0.54
CA ASP A 566 -8.79 22.81 -1.86
C ASP A 566 -9.23 23.75 -2.98
N ALA A 567 -10.32 24.51 -2.77
CA ALA A 567 -10.79 25.51 -3.73
C ALA A 567 -9.81 26.67 -3.92
N ILE A 568 -9.11 27.09 -2.86
CA ILE A 568 -8.03 28.10 -2.93
C ILE A 568 -6.80 27.52 -3.63
N ALA A 569 -6.41 26.27 -3.33
CA ALA A 569 -5.27 25.60 -3.97
C ALA A 569 -5.48 25.38 -5.48
N ALA A 570 -6.73 25.20 -5.89
CA ALA A 570 -7.13 25.09 -7.28
C ALA A 570 -7.34 26.46 -7.99
N ASP A 571 -6.95 27.58 -7.35
CA ASP A 571 -7.12 28.95 -7.85
C ASP A 571 -8.58 29.32 -8.21
N LYS A 572 -9.58 28.64 -7.62
CA LYS A 572 -11.01 28.91 -7.86
C LYS A 572 -11.52 30.11 -7.07
N ILE A 573 -10.90 30.42 -5.92
CA ILE A 573 -11.31 31.49 -5.00
C ILE A 573 -10.13 32.42 -4.73
N LEU A 574 -10.33 33.72 -4.96
CA LEU A 574 -9.33 34.75 -4.65
C LEU A 574 -9.19 34.93 -3.13
N THR A 575 -7.95 35.00 -2.64
CA THR A 575 -7.64 35.17 -1.22
C THR A 575 -6.58 36.26 -1.01
N ARG A 576 -6.66 36.96 0.12
CA ARG A 576 -5.58 37.84 0.64
C ARG A 576 -4.70 37.13 1.68
N GLY A 577 -4.89 35.82 1.82
CA GLY A 577 -4.19 34.95 2.75
C GLY A 577 -5.07 34.53 3.90
N ILE A 578 -4.99 33.23 4.22
CA ILE A 578 -5.62 32.61 5.37
C ILE A 578 -4.52 32.09 6.27
N THR A 579 -4.48 32.59 7.49
CA THR A 579 -3.60 32.12 8.57
C THR A 579 -4.43 31.33 9.59
N ALA A 580 -3.76 30.64 10.53
CA ALA A 580 -4.45 30.04 11.69
C ALA A 580 -5.23 31.07 12.54
N ARG A 581 -4.86 32.37 12.50
CA ARG A 581 -5.57 33.46 13.19
C ARG A 581 -6.78 33.98 12.41
N GLY A 582 -6.83 33.71 11.11
CA GLY A 582 -7.87 34.16 10.21
C GLY A 582 -7.33 34.69 8.88
N GLY A 583 -8.25 35.08 7.99
CA GLY A 583 -7.94 35.57 6.66
C GLY A 583 -9.15 36.08 5.91
N PHE A 584 -8.92 36.62 4.71
CA PHE A 584 -9.97 37.15 3.85
C PHE A 584 -9.99 36.46 2.49
N ILE A 585 -11.17 36.03 2.06
CA ILE A 585 -11.45 35.49 0.72
C ILE A 585 -12.44 36.38 -0.03
N ALA A 586 -12.54 36.20 -1.34
CA ALA A 586 -13.66 36.68 -2.13
C ALA A 586 -14.95 35.98 -1.67
N CYS A 587 -16.08 36.70 -1.74
CA CYS A 587 -17.34 36.17 -1.28
C CYS A 587 -17.80 34.98 -2.14
N VAL A 588 -18.25 33.91 -1.47
CA VAL A 588 -18.73 32.66 -2.11
C VAL A 588 -20.25 32.53 -2.10
N MET A 589 -20.97 33.51 -1.54
CA MET A 589 -22.43 33.45 -1.45
C MET A 589 -23.08 33.80 -2.79
N PRO A 590 -24.14 33.09 -3.24
CA PRO A 590 -24.80 33.32 -4.53
C PRO A 590 -25.23 34.78 -4.76
N ASP A 591 -25.72 35.42 -3.70
CA ASP A 591 -26.26 36.78 -3.75
C ASP A 591 -25.16 37.86 -3.78
N HIS A 592 -23.88 37.43 -3.76
CA HIS A 592 -22.73 38.32 -3.75
C HIS A 592 -21.51 37.67 -4.45
N ILE A 593 -21.73 37.16 -5.67
CA ILE A 593 -20.71 36.63 -6.59
C ILE A 593 -20.14 37.77 -7.44
N GLY A 594 -18.81 37.80 -7.61
CA GLY A 594 -18.12 38.75 -8.51
C GLY A 594 -17.39 39.91 -7.85
N GLU A 595 -17.44 40.03 -6.51
CA GLU A 595 -16.64 41.01 -5.78
C GLU A 595 -15.15 40.64 -5.85
N ARG A 596 -14.35 41.43 -6.57
CA ARG A 596 -12.90 41.20 -6.73
C ARG A 596 -12.07 41.58 -5.50
N THR A 597 -12.70 42.17 -4.49
CA THR A 597 -12.07 42.59 -3.24
C THR A 597 -12.39 41.58 -2.13
N PRO A 598 -11.40 40.87 -1.57
CA PRO A 598 -11.65 39.92 -0.49
C PRO A 598 -12.20 40.58 0.79
N SER A 599 -13.52 40.54 0.97
CA SER A 599 -14.28 41.11 2.10
C SER A 599 -14.82 40.05 3.06
N PHE A 600 -14.63 38.76 2.71
CA PHE A 600 -15.18 37.62 3.44
C PHE A 600 -14.15 37.09 4.44
N HIS A 601 -14.37 37.38 5.72
CA HIS A 601 -13.44 37.04 6.80
C HIS A 601 -13.70 35.64 7.35
N ILE A 602 -12.64 34.86 7.49
CA ILE A 602 -12.64 33.50 8.05
C ILE A 602 -11.74 33.49 9.27
N SER A 603 -12.19 32.89 10.37
CA SER A 603 -11.42 32.73 11.60
C SER A 603 -11.42 31.25 12.01
N PRO A 604 -10.38 30.48 11.65
CA PRO A 604 -10.23 29.07 12.03
C PRO A 604 -10.17 28.89 13.54
N SER A 605 -9.43 29.75 14.23
CA SER A 605 -9.32 29.75 15.70
C SER A 605 -10.66 29.92 16.41
N LYS A 606 -11.52 30.81 15.92
CA LYS A 606 -12.88 31.02 16.45
C LYS A 606 -13.92 30.07 15.85
N ARG A 607 -13.52 29.24 14.87
CA ARG A 607 -14.39 28.37 14.06
C ARG A 607 -15.60 29.10 13.48
N THR A 608 -15.39 30.33 13.00
CA THR A 608 -16.45 31.18 12.45
C THR A 608 -16.03 31.88 11.18
N PHE A 609 -16.98 32.24 10.35
CA PHE A 609 -16.77 33.14 9.22
C PHE A 609 -17.83 34.26 9.21
N LYS A 610 -17.47 35.39 8.59
CA LYS A 610 -18.37 36.52 8.36
C LYS A 610 -17.97 37.28 7.10
N CYS A 611 -18.91 37.46 6.19
CA CYS A 611 -18.78 38.39 5.08
C CYS A 611 -19.16 39.80 5.54
N PHE A 612 -18.27 40.77 5.37
CA PHE A 612 -18.55 42.17 5.68
C PHE A 612 -19.32 42.88 4.55
N GLY A 613 -19.40 42.31 3.35
CA GLY A 613 -20.20 42.82 2.24
C GLY A 613 -21.68 42.41 2.34
N CYS A 614 -21.98 41.11 2.26
CA CYS A 614 -23.37 40.61 2.25
C CYS A 614 -23.93 40.27 3.64
N GLY A 615 -23.13 40.38 4.70
CA GLY A 615 -23.54 40.08 6.08
C GLY A 615 -23.65 38.59 6.44
N ALA A 616 -23.45 37.68 5.48
CA ALA A 616 -23.50 36.24 5.73
C ALA A 616 -22.49 35.82 6.81
N SER A 617 -22.94 35.05 7.80
CA SER A 617 -22.08 34.57 8.89
C SER A 617 -22.45 33.16 9.32
N GLY A 618 -21.48 32.42 9.84
CA GLY A 618 -21.67 31.01 10.19
C GLY A 618 -20.46 30.40 10.89
N LYS A 619 -20.49 29.08 11.05
CA LYS A 619 -19.42 28.30 11.68
C LYS A 619 -18.57 27.55 10.67
N LEU A 620 -17.31 27.30 11.01
CA LEU A 620 -16.41 26.44 10.26
C LEU A 620 -16.50 25.00 10.80
N VAL A 621 -16.51 24.03 9.89
CA VAL A 621 -16.52 22.58 10.17
C VAL A 621 -15.43 21.87 9.35
N ASN A 622 -15.13 20.61 9.69
CA ASN A 622 -14.11 19.80 9.01
C ASN A 622 -12.74 20.50 8.93
N ILE A 623 -12.31 21.09 10.03
CA ILE A 623 -10.96 21.66 10.16
C ILE A 623 -10.00 20.48 10.34
N PRO A 624 -9.02 20.26 9.44
CA PRO A 624 -8.05 19.17 9.57
C PRO A 624 -7.37 19.14 10.93
N ASN A 625 -7.16 17.96 11.49
CA ASN A 625 -6.59 17.81 12.84
C ASN A 625 -5.18 18.39 12.93
N GLU A 626 -4.39 18.39 11.84
CA GLU A 626 -3.09 19.06 11.82
C GLU A 626 -3.22 20.59 12.01
N ILE A 627 -4.29 21.20 11.50
CA ILE A 627 -4.58 22.64 11.65
C ILE A 627 -5.22 22.95 13.01
N ALA A 628 -6.03 22.02 13.54
CA ALA A 628 -6.67 22.17 14.85
C ALA A 628 -5.67 21.99 16.02
N ALA A 629 -4.61 21.19 15.83
CA ALA A 629 -3.55 20.97 16.83
C ALA A 629 -2.41 21.99 16.75
N GLN A 630 -2.29 22.74 15.64
CA GLN A 630 -1.24 23.77 15.44
C GLN A 630 -1.80 25.20 15.50
N ILE A 631 -2.21 25.62 16.70
CA ILE A 631 -2.26 27.04 17.04
C ILE A 631 -1.16 27.23 18.11
N PRO A 632 0.04 27.76 17.79
CA PRO A 632 0.27 28.97 16.99
C PRO A 632 1.41 28.94 15.94
N ALA A 633 1.44 30.00 15.12
CA ALA A 633 2.53 30.53 14.25
C ALA A 633 2.56 30.12 12.75
N THR A 634 1.99 31.05 11.95
CA THR A 634 2.39 31.44 10.58
C THR A 634 2.29 30.45 9.42
N VAL A 635 1.12 30.42 8.77
CA VAL A 635 1.00 30.15 7.33
C VAL A 635 0.64 31.46 6.65
N PHE A 636 1.58 32.08 5.95
CA PHE A 636 1.34 33.23 5.06
C PHE A 636 1.05 32.71 3.65
N ILE A 637 -0.12 33.04 3.09
CA ILE A 637 -0.37 32.93 1.65
C ILE A 637 -0.83 34.29 1.15
N SER A 638 0.07 35.27 1.00
CA SER A 638 -0.27 36.52 0.29
C SER A 638 0.31 36.50 -1.12
N GLY A 639 -0.59 36.64 -2.10
CA GLY A 639 -0.24 36.95 -3.48
C GLY A 639 0.27 38.39 -3.63
N LYS A 640 1.22 38.52 -4.58
CA LYS A 640 1.84 39.73 -5.16
C LYS A 640 3.05 40.32 -4.42
N GLY A 641 4.24 39.92 -4.90
CA GLY A 641 5.12 40.90 -5.54
C GLY A 641 6.54 41.12 -4.99
N PHE A 642 7.43 40.12 -4.97
CA PHE A 642 8.78 40.22 -5.57
C PHE A 642 9.50 38.84 -5.52
N SER A 643 9.84 38.32 -6.70
CA SER A 643 10.88 37.32 -7.02
C SER A 643 11.41 36.34 -5.94
N LEU A 644 10.61 35.36 -5.52
CA LEU A 644 11.12 34.08 -4.93
C LEU A 644 10.40 32.82 -5.49
N ARG A 645 9.34 33.01 -6.28
CA ARG A 645 8.48 31.92 -6.79
C ARG A 645 9.07 31.06 -7.92
N ALA A 646 10.26 31.39 -8.42
CA ALA A 646 10.89 30.60 -9.48
C ALA A 646 11.65 29.37 -8.95
N GLU A 647 12.13 29.40 -7.69
CA GLU A 647 12.91 28.28 -7.11
C GLU A 647 12.07 27.34 -6.24
N MET A 648 11.02 27.83 -5.57
CA MET A 648 10.15 26.99 -4.73
C MET A 648 9.18 26.10 -5.51
N LYS A 649 8.97 26.32 -6.82
CA LYS A 649 8.11 25.45 -7.66
C LYS A 649 8.64 24.00 -7.82
N LYS A 650 9.80 23.66 -7.25
CA LYS A 650 10.37 22.30 -7.20
C LYS A 650 10.29 21.59 -5.82
N THR A 651 9.60 22.15 -4.83
CA THR A 651 9.82 21.76 -3.41
C THR A 651 8.64 21.12 -2.68
N ALA A 652 7.66 20.53 -3.38
CA ALA A 652 6.75 19.60 -2.71
C ALA A 652 7.48 18.27 -2.54
N ILE A 653 7.94 17.96 -1.32
CA ILE A 653 8.53 16.65 -1.00
C ILE A 653 7.43 15.60 -1.18
N PRO A 654 7.55 14.70 -2.17
CA PRO A 654 6.50 13.72 -2.44
C PRO A 654 6.26 12.83 -1.24
N GLU A 655 5.00 12.45 -0.98
CA GLU A 655 4.68 11.63 0.19
C GLU A 655 5.39 10.27 0.15
N LYS A 656 5.44 9.63 -1.03
CA LYS A 656 6.22 8.39 -1.23
C LYS A 656 7.70 8.58 -0.87
N HIS A 657 8.30 9.72 -1.21
CA HIS A 657 9.70 10.01 -0.90
C HIS A 657 9.91 10.12 0.61
N HIS A 658 9.05 10.89 1.28
CA HIS A 658 9.06 11.02 2.72
C HIS A 658 8.93 9.67 3.43
N LEU A 659 7.98 8.82 2.99
CA LEU A 659 7.77 7.48 3.53
C LEU A 659 9.01 6.58 3.33
N VAL A 660 9.65 6.64 2.17
CA VAL A 660 10.90 5.89 1.92
C VAL A 660 12.02 6.35 2.87
N MET A 661 12.18 7.66 3.06
CA MET A 661 13.18 8.20 3.99
C MET A 661 12.86 7.85 5.45
N LEU A 662 11.59 7.83 5.84
CA LEU A 662 11.15 7.36 7.16
C LEU A 662 11.44 5.87 7.38
N THR A 663 11.16 5.03 6.38
CA THR A 663 11.47 3.59 6.46
C THR A 663 12.98 3.38 6.57
N ALA A 664 13.78 4.08 5.76
CA ALA A 664 15.24 4.03 5.86
C ALA A 664 15.74 4.50 7.23
N GLN A 665 15.15 5.55 7.80
CA GLN A 665 15.49 6.06 9.14
C GLN A 665 15.28 4.97 10.19
N LYS A 666 14.11 4.32 10.17
CA LYS A 666 13.81 3.22 11.12
C LYS A 666 14.83 2.08 11.01
N ILE A 667 15.19 1.68 9.79
CA ILE A 667 16.17 0.61 9.57
C ILE A 667 17.55 1.04 10.08
N LEU A 668 18.04 2.22 9.68
CA LEU A 668 19.33 2.76 10.11
C LEU A 668 19.43 2.90 11.63
N GLN A 669 18.39 3.45 12.24
CA GLN A 669 18.34 3.69 13.69
C GLN A 669 18.26 2.37 14.47
N SER A 670 17.56 1.35 13.95
CA SER A 670 17.56 0.01 14.55
C SER A 670 18.94 -0.64 14.61
N LYS A 671 19.88 -0.17 13.77
CA LYS A 671 21.26 -0.65 13.69
C LYS A 671 22.26 0.22 14.45
N PHE A 672 21.81 1.26 15.16
CA PHE A 672 22.71 2.18 15.85
C PHE A 672 23.38 1.54 17.07
N TRP A 673 22.60 0.97 17.99
CA TRP A 673 23.10 0.39 19.23
C TRP A 673 23.93 -0.87 18.98
N GLY A 674 25.07 -0.98 19.66
CA GLY A 674 26.07 -2.04 19.48
C GLY A 674 26.95 -1.89 18.24
N SER A 675 26.78 -0.83 17.45
CA SER A 675 27.47 -0.66 16.17
C SER A 675 28.84 0.03 16.28
N GLU A 676 29.53 0.16 15.14
CA GLU A 676 30.71 1.02 15.03
C GLU A 676 30.35 2.51 15.15
N ALA A 677 29.13 2.93 14.81
CA ALA A 677 28.70 4.33 14.96
C ALA A 677 28.60 4.74 16.43
N GLU A 678 27.99 3.91 17.28
CA GLU A 678 27.91 4.18 18.72
C GLU A 678 29.32 4.33 19.31
N ARG A 679 30.20 3.36 19.02
CA ARG A 679 31.59 3.38 19.48
C ARG A 679 32.35 4.60 18.95
N TYR A 680 32.17 4.96 17.68
CA TYR A 680 32.80 6.13 17.07
C TYR A 680 32.35 7.43 17.75
N LEU A 681 31.04 7.61 17.97
CA LEU A 681 30.52 8.79 18.64
C LEU A 681 31.03 8.88 20.07
N LYS A 682 30.95 7.78 20.84
CA LYS A 682 31.34 7.74 22.25
C LYS A 682 32.84 7.86 22.46
N ALA A 683 33.64 7.04 21.79
CA ALA A 683 35.07 6.90 22.08
C ALA A 683 35.94 7.90 21.30
N GLU A 684 35.64 8.13 20.02
CA GLU A 684 36.47 9.00 19.19
C GLU A 684 36.01 10.45 19.25
N ARG A 685 34.70 10.69 19.14
CA ARG A 685 34.10 12.03 19.10
C ARG A 685 33.72 12.58 20.47
N LEU A 686 33.69 11.73 21.50
CA LEU A 686 33.25 12.05 22.86
C LEU A 686 31.82 12.62 22.92
N ILE A 687 30.98 12.24 21.96
CA ILE A 687 29.57 12.65 21.87
C ILE A 687 28.71 11.61 22.57
N ASP A 688 27.71 12.08 23.32
CA ASP A 688 26.72 11.22 23.98
C ASP A 688 25.87 10.45 22.94
N PRO A 689 25.95 9.11 22.92
CA PRO A 689 25.14 8.29 22.01
C PRO A 689 23.63 8.44 22.23
N ASP A 690 23.17 8.69 23.45
CA ASP A 690 21.73 8.83 23.74
C ASP A 690 21.16 10.10 23.09
N LEU A 691 21.87 11.23 23.22
CA LEU A 691 21.54 12.48 22.51
C LEU A 691 21.57 12.28 20.99
N ALA A 692 22.59 11.61 20.47
CA ALA A 692 22.68 11.35 19.04
C ALA A 692 21.50 10.49 18.56
N PHE A 693 21.16 9.44 19.31
CA PHE A 693 20.04 8.54 19.02
C PHE A 693 18.69 9.26 19.08
N SER A 694 18.47 10.14 20.08
CA SER A 694 17.23 10.93 20.18
C SER A 694 17.03 11.87 18.99
N LEU A 695 18.12 12.27 18.32
CA LEU A 695 18.12 13.10 17.12
C LEU A 695 18.22 12.28 15.81
N GLY A 696 17.96 10.98 15.89
CA GLY A 696 17.86 10.10 14.73
C GLY A 696 19.17 9.47 14.27
N ALA A 697 20.20 9.39 15.11
CA ALA A 697 21.43 8.68 14.74
C ALA A 697 21.14 7.22 14.36
N GLY A 698 21.73 6.80 13.24
CA GLY A 698 21.67 5.45 12.72
C GLY A 698 23.02 4.94 12.25
N PHE A 699 23.08 3.69 11.81
CA PHE A 699 24.29 3.10 11.22
C PHE A 699 23.98 2.46 9.86
N GLY A 700 24.76 2.86 8.85
CA GLY A 700 24.67 2.32 7.51
C GLY A 700 25.51 1.06 7.35
N GLU A 701 24.83 -0.07 7.18
CA GLU A 701 25.41 -1.38 6.87
C GLU A 701 24.58 -2.09 5.77
N ASP A 702 25.04 -3.24 5.31
CA ASP A 702 24.38 -4.09 4.29
C ASP A 702 22.90 -4.40 4.59
N GLY A 703 22.54 -4.42 5.87
CA GLY A 703 21.16 -4.59 6.34
C GLY A 703 20.20 -3.51 5.83
N LEU A 704 20.68 -2.29 5.55
CA LEU A 704 19.86 -1.20 4.99
C LEU A 704 19.27 -1.59 3.63
N ILE A 705 20.13 -2.09 2.74
CA ILE A 705 19.73 -2.45 1.37
C ILE A 705 18.76 -3.62 1.40
N ASN A 706 19.02 -4.62 2.24
CA ASN A 706 18.07 -5.73 2.42
C ASN A 706 16.71 -5.25 2.93
N GLY A 707 16.68 -4.47 4.02
CA GLY A 707 15.43 -4.00 4.60
C GLY A 707 14.61 -3.12 3.65
N LEU A 708 15.26 -2.27 2.87
CA LEU A 708 14.57 -1.45 1.87
C LEU A 708 14.05 -2.27 0.68
N MET A 709 14.77 -3.31 0.26
CA MET A 709 14.28 -4.24 -0.77
C MET A 709 13.16 -5.14 -0.25
N ASP A 710 13.17 -5.51 1.05
CA ASP A 710 12.08 -6.24 1.70
C ASP A 710 10.81 -5.39 1.82
N TRP A 711 10.97 -4.07 2.04
CA TRP A 711 9.88 -3.10 1.95
C TRP A 711 9.33 -2.95 0.52
N GLY A 712 10.04 -3.46 -0.48
CA GLY A 712 9.58 -3.53 -1.87
C GLY A 712 10.31 -2.61 -2.85
N LEU A 713 11.41 -1.94 -2.46
CA LEU A 713 12.18 -1.12 -3.39
C LEU A 713 13.04 -1.95 -4.34
N SER A 714 13.00 -1.62 -5.62
CA SER A 714 13.91 -2.16 -6.63
C SER A 714 15.32 -1.55 -6.52
N LEU A 715 16.32 -2.18 -7.17
CA LEU A 715 17.68 -1.63 -7.26
C LEU A 715 17.70 -0.23 -7.91
N ASP A 716 16.84 0.00 -8.91
CA ASP A 716 16.71 1.29 -9.58
C ASP A 716 16.07 2.34 -8.67
N GLU A 717 15.05 1.98 -7.90
CA GLU A 717 14.48 2.88 -6.89
C GLU A 717 15.49 3.20 -5.78
N LEU A 718 16.26 2.22 -5.32
CA LEU A 718 17.35 2.45 -4.36
C LEU A 718 18.41 3.42 -4.90
N HIS A 719 18.71 3.35 -6.20
CA HIS A 719 19.59 4.32 -6.84
C HIS A 719 18.93 5.71 -6.95
N PHE A 720 17.66 5.77 -7.36
CA PHE A 720 16.87 7.00 -7.48
C PHE A 720 16.78 7.77 -6.14
N TYR A 721 16.54 7.05 -5.04
CA TYR A 721 16.55 7.63 -3.69
C TYR A 721 17.95 7.83 -3.11
N GLY A 722 19.00 7.53 -3.88
CA GLY A 722 20.41 7.78 -3.53
C GLY A 722 21.06 6.74 -2.63
N PHE A 723 20.32 5.76 -2.11
CA PHE A 723 20.84 4.71 -1.23
C PHE A 723 21.87 3.81 -1.90
N VAL A 724 21.84 3.68 -3.24
CA VAL A 724 22.82 2.91 -4.01
C VAL A 724 23.56 3.80 -5.01
N GLY A 725 24.89 3.66 -5.06
CA GLY A 725 25.74 4.24 -6.09
C GLY A 725 26.43 3.16 -6.93
N PHE A 726 27.09 3.56 -8.02
CA PHE A 726 27.81 2.65 -8.91
C PHE A 726 29.28 3.07 -9.05
N SER A 727 30.20 2.09 -9.03
CA SER A 727 31.65 2.33 -9.16
C SER A 727 32.34 1.29 -10.06
N GLN A 728 33.25 1.75 -10.91
CA GLN A 728 34.11 0.89 -11.73
C GLN A 728 35.18 0.15 -10.91
N SER A 729 35.47 0.62 -9.69
CA SER A 729 36.48 0.01 -8.81
C SER A 729 35.98 -1.25 -8.11
N LEU A 730 34.70 -1.58 -8.27
CA LEU A 730 34.04 -2.71 -7.65
C LEU A 730 33.77 -3.80 -8.69
N ASN A 731 33.43 -5.00 -8.22
CA ASN A 731 33.06 -6.14 -9.05
C ASN A 731 31.86 -6.87 -8.42
N GLN A 732 31.40 -7.97 -9.03
CA GLN A 732 30.21 -8.71 -8.59
C GLN A 732 30.32 -9.24 -7.14
N SER A 733 31.52 -9.55 -6.66
CA SER A 733 31.73 -10.10 -5.31
C SER A 733 31.99 -9.03 -4.24
N ARG A 734 31.98 -7.75 -4.61
CA ARG A 734 32.22 -6.61 -3.72
C ARG A 734 31.01 -5.66 -3.71
N GLY A 735 30.98 -4.76 -2.72
CA GLY A 735 29.83 -3.88 -2.53
C GLY A 735 28.57 -4.69 -2.22
N ILE A 736 27.43 -4.32 -2.82
CA ILE A 736 26.15 -5.01 -2.57
C ILE A 736 25.87 -6.13 -3.56
N GLY A 737 26.80 -6.43 -4.48
CA GLY A 737 26.68 -7.52 -5.46
C GLY A 737 26.30 -8.88 -4.85
N PRO A 738 26.93 -9.34 -3.75
CA PRO A 738 26.56 -10.59 -3.09
C PRO A 738 25.13 -10.60 -2.54
N ILE A 739 24.63 -9.46 -2.05
CA ILE A 739 23.25 -9.33 -1.56
C ILE A 739 22.27 -9.47 -2.72
N LEU A 740 22.53 -8.77 -3.82
CA LEU A 740 21.69 -8.79 -5.02
C LEU A 740 21.70 -10.19 -5.67
N ALA A 741 22.85 -10.86 -5.69
CA ALA A 741 22.98 -12.23 -6.20
C ALA A 741 22.12 -13.22 -5.40
N ARG A 742 22.15 -13.14 -4.07
CA ARG A 742 21.29 -13.97 -3.18
C ARG A 742 19.80 -13.69 -3.37
N ARG A 743 19.44 -12.48 -3.80
CA ARG A 743 18.07 -12.10 -4.18
C ARG A 743 17.70 -12.49 -5.62
N GLY A 744 18.59 -13.22 -6.32
CA GLY A 744 18.33 -13.75 -7.66
C GLY A 744 18.58 -12.75 -8.80
N LEU A 745 19.18 -11.58 -8.54
CA LEU A 745 19.57 -10.67 -9.62
C LEU A 745 20.77 -11.26 -10.37
N LYS A 746 20.74 -11.14 -11.70
CA LYS A 746 21.85 -11.50 -12.58
C LYS A 746 22.86 -10.37 -12.68
N LEU A 747 24.10 -10.70 -13.04
CA LEU A 747 25.22 -9.76 -13.22
C LEU A 747 24.85 -8.55 -14.10
N GLU A 748 24.09 -8.79 -15.17
CA GLU A 748 23.61 -7.75 -16.11
C GLU A 748 22.64 -6.76 -15.45
N GLN A 749 21.80 -7.25 -14.53
CA GLN A 749 20.85 -6.41 -13.80
C GLN A 749 21.52 -5.58 -12.69
N MET A 750 22.70 -5.98 -12.24
CA MET A 750 23.47 -5.27 -11.22
C MET A 750 24.31 -4.14 -11.78
N ARG A 751 24.81 -4.25 -13.01
CA ARG A 751 25.74 -3.26 -13.59
C ARG A 751 24.99 -2.05 -14.13
N ARG A 752 25.61 -0.87 -14.04
CA ARG A 752 25.16 0.35 -14.73
C ARG A 752 26.33 0.98 -15.45
N GLU A 753 26.08 1.57 -16.62
CA GLU A 753 27.07 2.39 -17.29
C GLU A 753 27.25 3.69 -16.50
N ILE A 754 28.49 4.00 -16.12
CA ILE A 754 28.84 5.20 -15.37
C ILE A 754 29.80 6.08 -16.17
N LYS A 755 29.58 7.40 -16.05
CA LYS A 755 30.41 8.42 -16.67
C LYS A 755 31.62 8.71 -15.79
N ILE A 756 32.83 8.48 -16.31
CA ILE A 756 34.09 8.84 -15.66
C ILE A 756 34.88 9.83 -16.50
N ILE A 757 35.73 10.62 -15.84
CA ILE A 757 36.67 11.52 -16.53
C ILE A 757 38.06 10.88 -16.40
N LYS A 758 38.64 10.47 -17.54
CA LYS A 758 40.01 9.96 -17.59
C LYS A 758 40.92 11.01 -18.23
N ALA A 759 42.10 11.20 -17.63
CA ALA A 759 43.16 11.95 -18.27
C ALA A 759 43.80 11.05 -19.34
N ILE A 760 43.79 11.51 -20.60
CA ILE A 760 44.47 10.86 -21.72
C ILE A 760 45.43 11.90 -22.28
N GLY A 761 46.70 11.84 -21.86
CA GLY A 761 47.66 12.92 -22.08
C GLY A 761 47.31 14.18 -21.30
N ALA A 762 47.34 15.35 -21.95
CA ALA A 762 46.97 16.65 -21.36
C ALA A 762 45.44 16.91 -21.36
N GLU A 763 44.64 16.10 -22.06
CA GLU A 763 43.20 16.28 -22.19
C GLU A 763 42.42 15.41 -21.20
N ARG A 764 41.31 15.96 -20.67
CA ARG A 764 40.33 15.23 -19.87
C ARG A 764 39.19 14.77 -20.76
N LYS A 765 39.13 13.48 -21.07
CA LYS A 765 38.05 12.88 -21.87
C LYS A 765 37.03 12.18 -20.97
N VAL A 766 35.77 12.31 -21.37
CA VAL A 766 34.66 11.56 -20.78
C VAL A 766 34.69 10.15 -21.36
N VAL A 767 34.73 9.14 -20.51
CA VAL A 767 34.65 7.73 -20.88
C VAL A 767 33.50 7.09 -20.11
N PHE A 768 32.76 6.20 -20.77
CA PHE A 768 31.72 5.40 -20.15
C PHE A 768 32.30 4.03 -19.80
N VAL A 769 32.09 3.60 -18.56
CA VAL A 769 32.59 2.32 -18.05
C VAL A 769 31.49 1.60 -17.28
N GLU A 770 31.59 0.28 -17.16
CA GLU A 770 30.68 -0.47 -16.30
C GLU A 770 31.00 -0.21 -14.82
N GLY A 771 29.96 0.15 -14.06
CA GLY A 771 30.01 0.31 -12.62
C GLY A 771 29.19 -0.75 -11.90
N TYR A 772 29.69 -1.18 -10.74
CA TYR A 772 29.02 -2.13 -9.85
C TYR A 772 28.41 -1.43 -8.63
N PRO A 773 27.30 -1.95 -8.10
CA PRO A 773 26.50 -1.27 -7.11
C PRO A 773 27.12 -1.36 -5.71
N PHE A 774 27.01 -0.28 -4.94
CA PHE A 774 27.39 -0.24 -3.54
C PHE A 774 26.44 0.61 -2.72
N SER A 775 26.31 0.29 -1.43
CA SER A 775 25.50 1.07 -0.51
C SER A 775 26.17 2.42 -0.26
N SER A 776 25.44 3.51 -0.51
CA SER A 776 25.93 4.85 -0.32
C SER A 776 26.28 5.14 1.13
N LEU A 777 25.51 4.60 2.08
CA LEU A 777 25.68 4.88 3.50
C LEU A 777 26.56 3.85 4.23
N ASP A 778 27.16 2.90 3.51
CA ASP A 778 27.97 1.85 4.11
C ASP A 778 29.10 2.39 5.00
N CYS A 779 29.25 1.79 6.19
CA CYS A 779 30.21 2.13 7.23
C CYS A 779 30.14 3.59 7.68
N ARG A 780 28.93 4.13 7.86
CA ARG A 780 28.71 5.52 8.30
C ARG A 780 27.73 5.62 9.45
N VAL A 781 28.00 6.54 10.37
CA VAL A 781 26.96 7.08 11.25
C VAL A 781 26.09 8.01 10.43
N THR A 782 24.77 7.84 10.51
CA THR A 782 23.80 8.51 9.66
C THR A 782 22.87 9.40 10.48
N PHE A 783 22.43 10.51 9.91
CA PHE A 783 21.43 11.40 10.48
C PHE A 783 20.39 11.77 9.42
N PRO A 784 19.09 11.77 9.76
CA PRO A 784 18.05 12.19 8.85
C PRO A 784 18.15 13.71 8.63
N LEU A 785 17.88 14.11 7.39
CA LEU A 785 17.75 15.50 7.00
C LEU A 785 16.30 15.77 6.68
N ALA A 786 15.80 16.90 7.15
CA ALA A 786 14.40 17.28 7.03
C ALA A 786 14.25 18.69 6.48
N LEU A 787 13.09 18.95 5.91
CA LEU A 787 12.66 20.27 5.47
C LEU A 787 11.15 20.36 5.70
N ALA A 788 10.69 21.41 6.39
CA ALA A 788 9.27 21.64 6.69
C ALA A 788 8.56 20.39 7.27
N GLY A 789 9.17 19.71 8.24
CA GLY A 789 8.60 18.54 8.91
C GLY A 789 8.63 17.23 8.11
N LYS A 790 9.22 17.21 6.91
CA LYS A 790 9.36 15.99 6.10
C LYS A 790 10.83 15.62 5.89
N ASN A 791 11.15 14.33 6.06
CA ASN A 791 12.46 13.78 5.73
C ASN A 791 12.75 13.87 4.22
N THR A 792 13.89 14.47 3.89
CA THR A 792 14.36 14.66 2.50
C THR A 792 15.44 13.67 2.13
N ASN A 793 16.42 13.42 3.00
CA ASN A 793 17.58 12.57 2.70
C ASN A 793 18.40 12.31 3.96
N PHE A 794 19.62 11.77 3.82
CA PHE A 794 20.52 11.46 4.93
C PHE A 794 21.87 12.11 4.75
N TYR A 795 22.43 12.55 5.88
CA TYR A 795 23.85 12.82 6.04
C TYR A 795 24.54 11.58 6.64
N GLY A 796 25.72 11.24 6.13
CA GLY A 796 26.52 10.11 6.61
C GLY A 796 27.99 10.47 6.83
N ARG A 797 28.50 10.23 8.02
CA ARG A 797 29.91 10.40 8.40
C ARG A 797 30.61 9.04 8.49
N ALA A 798 31.70 8.86 7.75
CA ALA A 798 32.49 7.64 7.80
C ALA A 798 33.07 7.42 9.20
N VAL A 799 32.86 6.20 9.72
CA VAL A 799 33.42 5.77 11.02
C VAL A 799 34.76 5.05 10.84
N ARG A 800 35.05 4.59 9.62
CA ARG A 800 36.34 4.00 9.25
C ARG A 800 37.22 5.01 8.51
N PRO A 801 38.56 4.87 8.60
CA PRO A 801 39.49 5.67 7.81
C PRO A 801 39.18 5.57 6.31
N CYS A 802 38.99 6.72 5.66
CA CYS A 802 38.85 6.83 4.22
C CYS A 802 39.41 8.17 3.72
N ASP A 803 39.59 8.32 2.41
CA ASP A 803 39.98 9.59 1.80
C ASP A 803 39.03 10.71 2.27
N LYS A 804 39.59 11.86 2.66
CA LYS A 804 38.83 13.02 3.18
C LYS A 804 37.66 13.40 2.27
N ARG A 805 37.78 13.24 0.95
CA ARG A 805 36.72 13.51 -0.03
C ARG A 805 35.48 12.64 0.14
N TYR A 806 35.61 11.47 0.77
CA TYR A 806 34.52 10.55 1.07
C TYR A 806 34.19 10.49 2.57
N SER A 807 34.83 11.29 3.41
CA SER A 807 34.57 11.28 4.86
C SER A 807 33.13 11.68 5.18
N HIS A 808 32.57 12.60 4.40
CA HIS A 808 31.17 13.02 4.46
C HIS A 808 30.44 12.59 3.20
N ARG A 809 29.21 12.12 3.35
CA ARG A 809 28.34 11.82 2.22
C ARG A 809 26.93 12.30 2.52
N LYS A 810 26.31 12.88 1.52
CA LYS A 810 24.90 13.25 1.51
C LYS A 810 24.24 12.41 0.44
N LEU A 811 23.08 11.81 0.72
CA LEU A 811 22.35 11.12 -0.34
C LEU A 811 21.94 12.14 -1.40
N LYS A 812 22.23 11.81 -2.65
CA LYS A 812 21.75 12.57 -3.81
C LYS A 812 20.41 11.96 -4.22
N THR A 813 19.37 12.76 -4.12
CA THR A 813 18.01 12.41 -4.54
C THR A 813 17.61 13.36 -5.64
N ASP A 814 17.12 12.82 -6.75
CA ASP A 814 16.64 13.67 -7.83
C ASP A 814 15.32 14.34 -7.44
N ASN A 815 15.18 15.62 -7.79
CA ASN A 815 13.93 16.39 -7.65
C ASN A 815 13.41 16.62 -6.22
N VAL A 816 14.23 16.42 -5.18
CA VAL A 816 13.88 16.78 -3.79
C VAL A 816 14.93 17.73 -3.22
N PRO A 817 14.53 18.87 -2.61
CA PRO A 817 15.48 19.79 -2.00
C PRO A 817 16.23 19.12 -0.84
N GLN A 818 17.48 19.55 -0.64
CA GLN A 818 18.28 19.04 0.47
C GLN A 818 17.81 19.69 1.78
N GLY A 819 17.38 18.88 2.74
CA GLY A 819 17.07 19.34 4.09
C GLY A 819 18.31 19.64 4.94
N GLY A 820 18.05 20.03 6.18
CA GLY A 820 19.07 20.21 7.23
C GLY A 820 18.90 19.20 8.36
N PHE A 821 19.88 19.15 9.24
CA PHE A 821 19.84 18.33 10.46
C PHE A 821 19.16 19.10 11.60
N ASN A 822 18.31 18.41 12.35
CA ASN A 822 17.58 18.94 13.50
C ASN A 822 16.72 20.18 13.21
N ILE A 823 16.13 20.27 12.02
CA ILE A 823 15.31 21.43 11.61
C ILE A 823 14.13 21.69 12.55
N GLU A 824 13.61 20.66 13.23
CA GLU A 824 12.54 20.80 14.21
C GLU A 824 12.89 21.71 15.39
N ALA A 825 14.17 21.95 15.68
CA ALA A 825 14.61 22.92 16.69
C ALA A 825 14.15 24.36 16.40
N LEU A 826 13.84 24.69 15.14
CA LEU A 826 13.23 25.98 14.77
C LEU A 826 11.86 26.16 15.44
N ASN A 827 11.15 25.06 15.74
CA ASN A 827 9.85 25.08 16.41
C ASN A 827 9.95 24.95 17.95
N GLY A 828 11.16 24.79 18.49
CA GLY A 828 11.38 24.65 19.94
C GLY A 828 11.12 25.94 20.73
N GLU A 829 11.15 25.87 22.05
CA GLU A 829 10.84 27.02 22.94
C GLU A 829 11.95 28.08 23.04
N SER A 830 13.20 27.75 22.66
CA SER A 830 14.32 28.71 22.71
C SER A 830 14.12 29.88 21.75
N ASP A 831 14.36 31.09 22.24
CA ASP A 831 14.36 32.33 21.44
C ASP A 831 15.58 32.46 20.52
N GLU A 832 16.62 31.66 20.72
CA GLU A 832 17.86 31.66 19.94
C GLU A 832 18.05 30.32 19.22
N ILE A 833 18.50 30.38 17.97
CA ILE A 833 18.87 29.23 17.16
C ILE A 833 20.33 29.32 16.71
N PHE A 834 21.07 28.24 16.92
CA PHE A 834 22.46 28.10 16.50
C PHE A 834 22.55 27.33 15.18
N VAL A 835 23.33 27.84 14.24
CA VAL A 835 23.43 27.31 12.88
C VAL A 835 24.86 26.86 12.61
N VAL A 836 25.06 25.56 12.39
CA VAL A 836 26.37 24.94 12.12
C VAL A 836 26.45 24.27 10.75
N GLU A 837 27.64 23.84 10.33
CA GLU A 837 27.85 23.19 9.03
C GLU A 837 27.47 21.71 9.00
N SER A 838 27.73 20.97 10.09
CA SER A 838 27.66 19.51 10.12
C SER A 838 26.96 18.97 11.37
N ALA A 839 26.36 17.78 11.24
CA ALA A 839 25.66 17.14 12.37
C ALA A 839 26.60 16.84 13.56
N ILE A 840 27.88 16.53 13.32
CA ILE A 840 28.86 16.27 14.38
C ILE A 840 29.17 17.56 15.16
N ASP A 841 29.31 18.68 14.45
CA ASP A 841 29.49 19.99 15.10
C ASP A 841 28.23 20.40 15.85
N GLY A 842 27.05 20.07 15.30
CA GLY A 842 25.76 20.35 15.92
C GLY A 842 25.63 19.66 17.27
N LEU A 843 25.84 18.34 17.29
CA LEU A 843 25.85 17.56 18.53
C LEU A 843 26.90 18.05 19.53
N SER A 844 28.11 18.37 19.05
CA SER A 844 29.19 18.88 19.91
C SER A 844 28.82 20.23 20.52
N LEU A 845 28.21 21.13 19.75
CA LEU A 845 27.78 22.44 20.21
C LEU A 845 26.60 22.34 21.19
N MET A 846 25.65 21.42 20.96
CA MET A 846 24.57 21.14 21.91
C MET A 846 25.12 20.75 23.28
N MET A 847 26.15 19.89 23.31
CA MET A 847 26.79 19.47 24.55
C MET A 847 27.64 20.58 25.21
N LEU A 848 28.25 21.45 24.41
CA LEU A 848 29.00 22.62 24.89
C LEU A 848 28.08 23.65 25.55
N LEU A 849 26.94 23.94 24.92
CA LEU A 849 26.02 25.01 25.33
C LEU A 849 24.89 24.53 26.25
N GLY A 850 24.64 23.22 26.32
CA GLY A 850 23.52 22.67 27.08
C GLY A 850 22.15 22.97 26.47
N THR A 851 22.08 23.19 25.15
CA THR A 851 20.83 23.48 24.42
C THR A 851 20.67 22.58 23.21
N GLN A 852 19.44 22.17 22.90
CA GLN A 852 19.11 21.43 21.68
C GLN A 852 18.74 22.35 20.51
N SER A 853 18.75 23.67 20.71
CA SER A 853 18.41 24.68 19.71
C SER A 853 19.52 24.91 18.69
N VAL A 854 20.09 23.82 18.18
CA VAL A 854 21.18 23.81 17.20
C VAL A 854 20.72 23.05 15.97
N ILE A 855 20.86 23.65 14.79
CA ILE A 855 20.60 23.01 13.51
C ILE A 855 21.87 22.92 12.68
N SER A 856 21.93 21.97 11.75
CA SER A 856 22.97 21.99 10.72
C SER A 856 22.39 22.21 9.33
N VAL A 857 22.98 23.17 8.62
CA VAL A 857 22.58 23.53 7.25
C VAL A 857 22.98 22.46 6.24
N ILE A 858 24.00 21.67 6.60
CA ILE A 858 24.56 20.57 5.80
C ILE A 858 25.05 21.10 4.45
N GLY A 859 26.21 21.76 4.47
CA GLY A 859 26.78 22.50 3.35
C GLY A 859 26.31 23.95 3.34
N VAL A 860 27.27 24.87 3.30
CA VAL A 860 27.07 26.30 3.56
C VAL A 860 26.16 27.03 2.57
N ASP A 861 25.96 26.49 1.37
CA ASP A 861 25.10 27.08 0.32
C ASP A 861 23.68 26.49 0.29
N ASN A 862 23.20 25.84 1.35
CA ASN A 862 21.82 25.34 1.41
C ASN A 862 20.83 26.46 1.76
N TYR A 863 20.56 27.32 0.78
CA TYR A 863 19.73 28.52 0.97
C TYR A 863 18.30 28.22 1.40
N ILE A 864 17.73 27.07 1.02
CA ILE A 864 16.36 26.71 1.42
C ILE A 864 16.27 26.53 2.94
N VAL A 865 17.29 25.91 3.56
CA VAL A 865 17.35 25.79 5.02
C VAL A 865 17.62 27.15 5.66
N LEU A 866 18.50 27.97 5.08
CA LEU A 866 18.77 29.32 5.60
C LEU A 866 17.53 30.22 5.55
N ASP A 867 16.70 30.08 4.53
CA ASP A 867 15.45 30.83 4.42
C ASP A 867 14.44 30.37 5.48
N LEU A 868 14.36 29.07 5.80
CA LEU A 868 13.58 28.60 6.96
C LEU A 868 14.09 29.15 8.30
N VAL A 869 15.41 29.31 8.45
CA VAL A 869 15.99 29.94 9.65
C VAL A 869 15.55 31.39 9.74
N ALA A 870 15.61 32.15 8.63
CA ALA A 870 15.12 33.52 8.58
C ALA A 870 13.64 33.63 8.96
N GLU A 871 12.81 32.70 8.47
CA GLU A 871 11.37 32.66 8.74
C GLU A 871 11.01 32.34 10.19
N SER A 872 11.93 31.75 10.98
CA SER A 872 11.66 31.38 12.37
C SER A 872 11.50 32.56 13.33
N VAL A 873 11.94 33.77 12.94
CA VAL A 873 11.93 35.00 13.75
C VAL A 873 12.76 34.89 15.05
N LYS A 874 13.53 33.81 15.23
CA LYS A 874 14.43 33.63 16.38
C LYS A 874 15.69 34.47 16.24
N LYS A 875 16.38 34.71 17.35
CA LYS A 875 17.75 35.24 17.34
C LYS A 875 18.66 34.22 16.64
N ILE A 876 19.37 34.65 15.60
CA ILE A 876 20.19 33.74 14.78
C ILE A 876 21.65 33.88 15.20
N THR A 877 22.26 32.77 15.57
CA THR A 877 23.70 32.68 15.86
C THR A 877 24.35 31.69 14.91
N ILE A 878 25.33 32.16 14.15
CA ILE A 878 26.10 31.35 13.20
C ILE A 878 27.35 30.83 13.89
N ALA A 879 27.62 29.55 13.73
CA ALA A 879 28.72 28.83 14.36
C ALA A 879 29.38 27.89 13.32
N LEU A 880 29.93 28.47 12.25
CA LEU A 880 30.63 27.71 11.20
C LEU A 880 32.12 27.50 11.53
N ASN A 881 32.79 26.68 10.73
CA ASN A 881 34.17 26.29 11.00
C ASN A 881 35.15 27.47 10.87
N ASN A 882 36.24 27.40 11.64
CA ASN A 882 37.36 28.32 11.59
C ASN A 882 38.50 27.70 10.77
N ASP A 883 38.27 27.58 9.46
CA ASP A 883 39.27 27.02 8.55
C ASP A 883 40.49 27.94 8.40
N LEU A 884 41.66 27.34 8.12
CA LEU A 884 42.86 28.10 7.78
C LEU A 884 42.67 28.84 6.43
N PRO A 885 43.38 29.96 6.18
CA PRO A 885 43.25 30.72 4.94
C PRO A 885 43.78 29.93 3.73
N ASP A 886 42.88 29.53 2.83
CA ASP A 886 43.22 28.84 1.57
C ASP A 886 43.44 29.81 0.39
N SER A 887 43.48 31.13 0.61
CA SER A 887 43.53 32.13 -0.48
C SER A 887 44.32 33.39 -0.15
N LYS A 888 44.73 34.12 -1.21
CA LYS A 888 45.50 35.38 -1.19
C LYS A 888 44.88 36.51 -0.34
N ASP A 889 43.63 36.38 0.08
CA ASP A 889 42.87 37.41 0.83
C ASP A 889 42.93 37.21 2.36
N GLY A 890 43.65 36.20 2.87
CA GLY A 890 43.88 36.01 4.31
C GLY A 890 42.73 35.42 5.13
N MET A 891 41.58 35.05 4.52
CA MET A 891 40.43 34.42 5.19
C MET A 891 40.19 32.96 4.75
N GLY A 892 39.85 32.09 5.70
CA GLY A 892 39.48 30.68 5.47
C GLY A 892 38.06 30.48 4.92
N SER A 893 37.79 29.31 4.34
CA SER A 893 36.52 28.99 3.65
C SER A 893 35.28 29.12 4.53
N GLY A 894 35.31 28.59 5.76
CA GLY A 894 34.19 28.70 6.71
C GLY A 894 33.88 30.15 7.12
N GLN A 895 34.90 31.01 7.21
CA GLN A 895 34.73 32.44 7.53
C GLN A 895 34.13 33.23 6.36
N LYS A 896 34.55 32.93 5.12
CA LYS A 896 33.93 33.51 3.93
C LYS A 896 32.45 33.11 3.82
N ALA A 897 32.12 31.86 4.12
CA ALA A 897 30.74 31.38 4.17
C ALA A 897 29.92 32.09 5.26
N THR A 898 30.50 32.28 6.45
CA THR A 898 29.86 32.99 7.56
C THR A 898 29.50 34.42 7.17
N GLN A 899 30.44 35.17 6.58
CA GLN A 899 30.19 36.54 6.09
C GLN A 899 29.07 36.58 5.06
N LYS A 900 29.08 35.66 4.08
CA LYS A 900 28.06 35.58 3.03
C LYS A 900 26.65 35.33 3.60
N ILE A 901 26.54 34.47 4.61
CA ILE A 901 25.27 34.18 5.30
C ILE A 901 24.81 35.37 6.13
N ILE A 902 25.72 35.99 6.89
CA ILE A 902 25.41 37.20 7.68
C ILE A 902 24.94 38.33 6.78
N GLU A 903 25.60 38.59 5.65
CA GLU A 903 25.18 39.60 4.68
C GLU A 903 23.79 39.30 4.09
N ARG A 904 23.47 38.03 3.82
CA ARG A 904 22.14 37.63 3.35
C ARG A 904 21.07 37.98 4.38
N PHE A 905 21.25 37.59 5.63
CA PHE A 905 20.29 37.87 6.69
C PHE A 905 20.17 39.37 6.99
N LYS A 906 21.29 40.11 6.97
CA LYS A 906 21.27 41.59 7.08
C LYS A 906 20.45 42.24 5.97
N LYS A 907 20.56 41.78 4.72
CA LYS A 907 19.74 42.26 3.59
C LYS A 907 18.25 41.98 3.79
N GLN A 908 17.89 40.98 4.59
CA GLN A 908 16.51 40.67 4.97
C GLN A 908 16.05 41.40 6.25
N GLY A 909 16.89 42.26 6.83
CA GLY A 909 16.58 43.02 8.05
C GLY A 909 16.75 42.24 9.35
N LEU A 910 17.44 41.09 9.33
CA LEU A 910 17.64 40.22 10.48
C LEU A 910 18.99 40.48 11.17
N GLY A 911 18.98 40.53 12.51
CA GLY A 911 20.18 40.59 13.33
C GLY A 911 20.80 39.19 13.52
N VAL A 912 22.11 39.07 13.29
CA VAL A 912 22.83 37.80 13.35
C VAL A 912 24.13 37.95 14.13
N ARG A 913 24.40 37.01 15.05
CA ARG A 913 25.64 36.90 15.82
C ARG A 913 26.55 35.83 15.21
N ASP A 914 27.86 36.04 15.29
CA ASP A 914 28.87 35.05 14.92
C ASP A 914 29.56 34.54 16.18
N LEU A 915 29.40 33.24 16.47
CA LEU A 915 29.95 32.59 17.67
C LEU A 915 31.40 32.15 17.49
N THR A 916 31.86 32.00 16.25
CA THR A 916 33.16 31.42 15.93
C THR A 916 34.34 32.26 16.44
N PRO A 917 34.33 33.60 16.31
CA PRO A 917 35.31 34.49 16.95
C PRO A 917 35.33 34.43 18.48
N GLU A 918 34.22 34.04 19.11
CA GLU A 918 34.09 34.00 20.56
C GLU A 918 34.61 32.68 21.16
N MET A 919 34.47 31.57 20.43
CA MET A 919 34.79 30.24 20.95
C MET A 919 35.96 29.54 20.26
N LEU A 920 36.01 29.53 18.92
CA LEU A 920 37.00 28.77 18.16
C LEU A 920 38.30 29.54 17.93
N VAL A 921 38.21 30.84 17.63
CA VAL A 921 39.39 31.67 17.38
C VAL A 921 40.30 31.77 18.61
N PRO A 922 39.81 32.08 19.83
CA PRO A 922 40.65 32.13 21.02
C PRO A 922 41.21 30.75 21.39
N ALA A 923 40.49 29.69 21.01
CA ALA A 923 40.92 28.32 21.21
C ALA A 923 42.01 27.86 20.24
N GLY A 924 42.21 28.55 19.11
CA GLY A 924 43.08 28.09 18.03
C GLY A 924 42.63 26.77 17.41
N LEU A 925 41.31 26.53 17.34
CA LEU A 925 40.72 25.28 16.84
C LEU A 925 39.87 25.53 15.60
N ASN A 926 39.79 24.50 14.75
CA ASN A 926 39.14 24.61 13.44
C ASN A 926 37.63 24.31 13.48
N ASP A 927 37.17 23.45 14.40
CA ASP A 927 35.78 23.01 14.47
C ASP A 927 35.31 22.81 15.92
N TYR A 928 34.00 22.78 16.13
CA TYR A 928 33.37 22.67 17.45
C TYR A 928 33.54 21.28 18.07
N ASN A 929 33.72 20.22 17.28
CA ASN A 929 34.02 18.89 17.82
C ASN A 929 35.40 18.84 18.48
N ASN A 930 36.41 19.50 17.91
CA ASN A 930 37.75 19.60 18.50
C ASN A 930 37.70 20.41 19.81
N LEU A 931 36.91 21.48 19.86
CA LEU A 931 36.73 22.27 21.08
C LEU A 931 36.08 21.42 22.19
N TRP A 932 34.97 20.75 21.87
CA TRP A 932 34.30 19.84 22.80
C TRP A 932 35.24 18.76 23.35
N ARG A 933 35.96 18.07 22.47
CA ARG A 933 36.89 17.01 22.87
C ARG A 933 38.01 17.53 23.77
N ARG A 934 38.51 18.74 23.52
CA ARG A 934 39.50 19.38 24.39
C ARG A 934 38.92 19.62 25.78
N MET A 935 37.73 20.22 25.88
CA MET A 935 37.09 20.50 27.16
C MET A 935 36.76 19.24 27.97
N VAL A 936 36.27 18.17 27.33
CA VAL A 936 36.01 16.89 28.01
C VAL A 936 37.31 16.29 28.55
N ARG A 937 38.39 16.28 27.75
CA ARG A 937 39.69 15.76 28.19
C ARG A 937 40.29 16.58 29.31
N GLU A 938 40.15 17.90 29.29
CA GLU A 938 40.59 18.77 30.38
C GLU A 938 39.78 18.54 31.66
N LYS A 939 38.46 18.37 31.56
CA LYS A 939 37.61 17.99 32.72
C LYS A 939 37.99 16.62 33.28
N GLN A 940 38.22 15.63 32.42
CA GLN A 940 38.67 14.30 32.85
C GLN A 940 40.03 14.37 33.55
N LYS A 941 40.98 15.15 33.03
CA LYS A 941 42.30 15.38 33.66
C LYS A 941 42.26 16.16 34.98
N ARG A 942 41.18 16.89 35.27
CA ARG A 942 40.99 17.60 36.56
C ARG A 942 40.28 16.75 37.61
N ASN A 943 39.58 15.70 37.17
CA ASN A 943 38.87 14.75 38.03
C ASN A 943 39.70 13.50 38.37
N PHE A 944 40.80 13.29 37.66
CA PHE A 944 41.94 12.44 38.05
C PHE A 944 42.98 13.32 38.75
#